data_AF-D8Q9Q9-F1
#
_entry.id   AF-D8Q9Q9-F1
#
_cell.length_a   1.000
_cell.length_b   1.000
_cell.length_c   1.000
_cell.angle_alpha   90.00
_cell.angle_beta   90.00
_cell.angle_gamma   90.00
#
_symmetry.space_group_name_H-M   'P 1'
#
loop_
_entity.id
_entity.type
_entity.pdbx_description
1 polymer ?
#
loop_
_entity_poly.entity_id
_entity_poly.type
_entity_poly.pdbx_seq_one_letter_code
_entity_poly.pdbx_strand_id
1 'polypeptide(L)'
;MTLKKRAGRSKAQEDQDATSSAVHDPATPSSAPTHLDVPDPNLSPDISDPSPSEDTDDPKLKKLKHEVRSLKHHHKEKHGPRPWYQTKRVWFPFGILVGIGIASMFVTETHIEEMQASLQVLLDEYGVLPDLPELNFTTVQLEFARLRDSIPEVWKLNTDGREFKVGEEAKARGLNAQHPVVLIPGVISTGLESWSTAPEYRPFFREKVWGGFSMISQVTFNRERWMSALLLDPVTGIDPPDVKVRAAEGINAASSFIQGYWLWSKIVENLAVVNYDTNNLYMAAYDWRLSFYNLEERDGYFSRLKLMVEGLKQRQGKKVVLAAHSMGANVPVVRAHVSPHSMKWVESPEHGGGGPDWVENHIDSYISIAGTHLGVAKAMAALLSGEMKDTVQMNPAGAYVLERFFSRKERQQLFRSWAGSASMWLKGGDAVWGDGLSAPDDTPEMTSSFGHLLAFRQVDQDQENTTAEDGIQLATSPEEIRNMTSEEAGTWILQHTPSTFQKMMETNFSQAMERDEAQLIRNNADHRKWSNPLEVQLPRAPSMKIYCVYGHGKETERSYWYARGSYEHDDNAADSASPRCVDPEDEECQTPRTPLDLPLRMSSYIDAEYSDLEGSPVIRNGVKMGEGDGTVSLLSLGAMCVEGWKRPRWNPAGINVTTVELPHLPVPTIPRGGANTSDHVDILGSTALNEIIVKVATGVGHEVQENFVSNIREYAKRVKWDG
;
A
#
# COMPACT_ATOMS: atom_id res chain seq x y z
N MET A 1 68.89 17.80 -4.94
CA MET A 1 70.29 17.96 -4.46
C MET A 1 70.30 18.64 -3.09
N THR A 2 71.44 18.59 -2.38
CA THR A 2 71.84 19.47 -1.25
C THR A 2 70.96 19.55 0.02
N LEU A 3 71.36 18.73 1.00
CA LEU A 3 71.04 18.77 2.43
C LEU A 3 71.35 20.11 3.17
N LYS A 4 70.59 20.38 4.24
CA LYS A 4 71.05 20.63 5.65
C LYS A 4 69.81 20.68 6.59
N LYS A 5 69.66 19.98 7.73
CA LYS A 5 70.45 19.91 9.02
C LYS A 5 70.51 21.29 9.72
N ARG A 6 70.14 21.51 10.99
CA ARG A 6 70.02 20.74 12.27
C ARG A 6 69.03 21.48 13.23
N ALA A 7 68.65 21.03 14.45
CA ALA A 7 68.45 19.72 15.09
C ALA A 7 68.04 19.87 16.60
N GLY A 8 67.41 18.84 17.19
CA GLY A 8 67.32 18.62 18.66
C GLY A 8 65.90 18.42 19.23
N ARG A 9 65.66 17.66 20.31
CA ARG A 9 66.55 16.76 21.10
C ARG A 9 65.73 15.91 22.11
N SER A 10 66.03 14.60 22.27
CA SER A 10 65.68 13.73 23.45
C SER A 10 64.19 13.36 23.64
N LYS A 11 63.76 12.14 24.05
CA LYS A 11 64.42 10.83 24.34
C LYS A 11 63.38 9.67 24.31
N ALA A 12 63.85 8.45 23.97
CA ALA A 12 63.59 7.09 24.52
C ALA A 12 62.32 6.71 25.33
N GLN A 13 61.83 5.45 25.39
CA GLN A 13 62.02 4.21 24.58
C GLN A 13 61.05 3.08 25.06
N GLU A 14 60.89 2.03 24.23
CA GLU A 14 60.35 0.63 24.39
C GLU A 14 60.56 -0.06 25.78
N ASP A 15 59.89 -1.15 26.22
CA ASP A 15 58.72 -1.96 25.76
C ASP A 15 58.23 -2.96 26.86
N GLN A 16 57.10 -3.64 26.60
CA GLN A 16 56.71 -5.05 26.97
C GLN A 16 56.53 -5.57 28.44
N ASP A 17 55.52 -6.44 28.56
CA ASP A 17 55.34 -7.69 29.35
C ASP A 17 55.42 -7.81 30.91
N ALA A 18 54.22 -8.01 31.50
CA ALA A 18 53.72 -9.24 32.17
C ALA A 18 54.19 -9.77 33.57
N THR A 19 53.18 -10.21 34.36
CA THR A 19 53.13 -11.25 35.44
C THR A 19 53.64 -11.05 36.89
N SER A 20 52.84 -11.60 37.85
CA SER A 20 53.16 -12.04 39.24
C SER A 20 53.55 -11.01 40.33
N SER A 21 53.23 -11.18 41.65
CA SER A 21 52.28 -12.06 42.38
C SER A 21 52.27 -11.78 43.91
N ALA A 22 51.22 -12.27 44.62
CA ALA A 22 51.19 -12.70 46.05
C ALA A 22 50.97 -11.65 47.18
N VAL A 23 50.38 -11.94 48.37
CA VAL A 23 49.55 -13.07 48.92
C VAL A 23 48.90 -12.63 50.26
N HIS A 24 47.66 -13.05 50.61
CA HIS A 24 47.31 -13.65 51.93
C HIS A 24 45.84 -14.12 52.10
N ASP A 25 45.69 -15.36 52.55
CA ASP A 25 44.49 -16.11 53.02
C ASP A 25 44.49 -16.23 54.58
N PRO A 26 43.51 -16.85 55.33
CA PRO A 26 42.55 -17.94 54.99
C PRO A 26 41.09 -17.75 55.59
N ALA A 27 40.14 -18.72 55.72
CA ALA A 27 40.15 -20.20 55.68
C ALA A 27 38.78 -20.89 55.33
N THR A 28 38.86 -22.20 55.03
CA THR A 28 37.80 -23.22 54.75
C THR A 28 37.53 -24.15 55.97
N PRO A 29 36.63 -25.20 56.02
CA PRO A 29 36.29 -26.28 55.04
C PRO A 29 34.75 -26.61 54.95
N SER A 30 34.17 -27.71 54.41
CA SER A 30 34.62 -29.07 54.01
C SER A 30 33.74 -29.69 52.87
N SER A 31 33.87 -31.01 52.56
CA SER A 31 33.56 -31.59 51.21
C SER A 31 32.56 -32.78 51.10
N ALA A 32 31.68 -32.73 50.08
CA ALA A 32 31.17 -33.80 49.16
C ALA A 32 30.46 -35.07 49.74
N PRO A 33 29.88 -36.03 48.94
CA PRO A 33 29.62 -36.09 47.48
C PRO A 33 28.21 -36.63 47.02
N THR A 34 28.01 -36.73 45.69
CA THR A 34 27.21 -37.73 44.88
C THR A 34 25.67 -37.71 44.67
N HIS A 35 25.31 -37.95 43.39
CA HIS A 35 24.23 -38.79 42.79
C HIS A 35 22.80 -38.27 42.47
N LEU A 36 22.38 -38.49 41.19
CA LEU A 36 21.02 -38.67 40.60
C LEU A 36 20.06 -37.44 40.62
N ASP A 37 19.09 -37.25 39.72
CA ASP A 37 18.81 -37.80 38.37
C ASP A 37 17.89 -36.85 37.56
N VAL A 38 17.55 -37.18 36.30
CA VAL A 38 16.67 -36.39 35.41
C VAL A 38 15.22 -36.88 35.41
N PRO A 39 14.23 -35.96 35.48
CA PRO A 39 12.90 -36.11 34.87
C PRO A 39 12.70 -35.04 33.77
N ASP A 40 12.57 -35.37 32.49
CA ASP A 40 11.47 -36.07 31.78
C ASP A 40 10.18 -35.21 31.66
N PRO A 41 9.88 -34.64 30.47
CA PRO A 41 8.79 -33.68 30.27
C PRO A 41 7.46 -34.36 29.87
N ASN A 42 6.87 -35.16 30.76
CA ASN A 42 5.55 -35.75 30.56
C ASN A 42 4.74 -35.83 31.86
N LEU A 43 3.96 -34.79 32.17
CA LEU A 43 2.87 -34.83 33.18
C LEU A 43 1.94 -33.63 33.05
N SER A 44 0.73 -33.85 32.51
CA SER A 44 -0.35 -32.86 32.46
C SER A 44 -1.06 -32.76 33.82
N PRO A 45 -1.40 -31.55 34.31
CA PRO A 45 -2.34 -31.40 35.43
C PRO A 45 -3.78 -31.52 34.91
N ASP A 46 -4.40 -32.67 35.17
CA ASP A 46 -5.77 -32.97 34.75
C ASP A 46 -6.83 -32.17 35.52
N ILE A 47 -7.91 -31.76 34.84
CA ILE A 47 -9.00 -30.94 35.40
C ILE A 47 -10.11 -31.88 35.90
N SER A 48 -9.97 -32.34 37.14
CA SER A 48 -11.00 -33.12 37.82
C SER A 48 -11.99 -32.23 38.57
N ASP A 49 -13.28 -32.35 38.25
CA ASP A 49 -14.38 -31.71 38.98
C ASP A 49 -14.45 -32.25 40.43
N PRO A 50 -14.50 -31.39 41.46
CA PRO A 50 -14.73 -31.84 42.83
C PRO A 50 -16.18 -32.28 43.03
N SER A 51 -16.39 -33.57 43.25
CA SER A 51 -17.68 -34.13 43.70
C SER A 51 -18.11 -33.54 45.06
N PRO A 52 -19.42 -33.45 45.36
CA PRO A 52 -19.93 -32.50 46.36
C PRO A 52 -19.74 -32.96 47.82
N SER A 53 -19.09 -32.12 48.63
CA SER A 53 -18.98 -32.28 50.08
C SER A 53 -19.68 -31.17 50.88
N GLU A 54 -20.73 -31.59 51.59
CA GLU A 54 -21.20 -31.11 52.90
C GLU A 54 -21.70 -29.65 53.10
N ASP A 55 -22.64 -29.53 54.04
CA ASP A 55 -23.47 -28.34 54.26
C ASP A 55 -22.71 -27.15 54.86
N THR A 56 -22.77 -26.01 54.16
CA THR A 56 -22.58 -24.68 54.77
C THR A 56 -23.94 -24.03 55.02
N ASP A 57 -24.43 -24.10 56.26
CA ASP A 57 -25.78 -23.70 56.65
C ASP A 57 -25.95 -22.18 56.84
N ASP A 58 -25.57 -21.39 55.83
CA ASP A 58 -25.76 -19.94 55.85
C ASP A 58 -27.21 -19.56 55.42
N PRO A 59 -28.02 -18.97 56.33
CA PRO A 59 -29.38 -18.54 56.01
C PRO A 59 -29.41 -17.40 54.98
N LYS A 60 -28.36 -16.58 54.83
CA LYS A 60 -28.28 -15.58 53.75
C LYS A 60 -28.13 -16.24 52.39
N LEU A 61 -27.28 -17.26 52.26
CA LEU A 61 -27.10 -18.00 51.02
C LEU A 61 -28.38 -18.76 50.62
N LYS A 62 -29.09 -19.35 51.59
CA LYS A 62 -30.41 -19.96 51.35
C LYS A 62 -31.44 -18.91 50.89
N LYS A 63 -31.44 -17.70 51.47
CA LYS A 63 -32.32 -16.60 51.04
C LYS A 63 -32.00 -16.10 49.62
N LEU A 64 -30.73 -15.81 49.31
CA LEU A 64 -30.32 -15.41 47.94
C LEU A 64 -30.66 -16.48 46.89
N LYS A 65 -30.44 -17.77 47.19
CA LYS A 65 -30.80 -18.87 46.27
C LYS A 65 -32.31 -18.95 46.02
N HIS A 66 -33.14 -18.54 46.97
CA HIS A 66 -34.60 -18.47 46.81
C HIS A 66 -35.04 -17.23 46.01
N GLU A 67 -34.40 -16.09 46.24
CA GLU A 67 -34.65 -14.80 45.57
C GLU A 67 -34.22 -14.81 44.09
N VAL A 68 -33.05 -15.39 43.79
CA VAL A 68 -32.60 -15.66 42.42
C VAL A 68 -33.51 -16.67 41.71
N ARG A 69 -34.18 -17.58 42.44
CA ARG A 69 -35.19 -18.49 41.87
C ARG A 69 -36.50 -17.77 41.55
N SER A 70 -37.03 -16.91 42.44
CA SER A 70 -38.27 -16.15 42.16
C SER A 70 -38.08 -15.15 41.01
N LEU A 71 -36.95 -14.43 40.98
CA LEU A 71 -36.60 -13.52 39.87
C LEU A 71 -36.51 -14.26 38.52
N LYS A 72 -35.89 -15.45 38.49
CA LYS A 72 -35.85 -16.30 37.29
C LYS A 72 -37.22 -16.87 36.91
N HIS A 73 -38.14 -17.05 37.86
CA HIS A 73 -39.51 -17.47 37.58
C HIS A 73 -40.31 -16.33 36.93
N HIS A 74 -40.34 -15.14 37.54
CA HIS A 74 -41.02 -13.97 37.00
C HIS A 74 -40.49 -13.54 35.63
N HIS A 75 -39.17 -13.57 35.40
CA HIS A 75 -38.61 -13.26 34.08
C HIS A 75 -39.05 -14.29 33.01
N LYS A 76 -39.23 -15.56 33.38
CA LYS A 76 -39.74 -16.62 32.49
C LYS A 76 -41.24 -16.50 32.22
N GLU A 77 -42.02 -16.09 33.22
CA GLU A 77 -43.45 -15.79 33.08
C GLU A 77 -43.73 -14.57 32.20
N LYS A 78 -42.87 -13.54 32.27
CA LYS A 78 -43.05 -12.27 31.54
C LYS A 78 -42.57 -12.30 30.07
N HIS A 79 -41.65 -13.21 29.71
CA HIS A 79 -41.03 -13.23 28.36
C HIS A 79 -41.07 -14.59 27.63
N GLY A 80 -41.60 -15.65 28.26
CA GLY A 80 -41.73 -16.96 27.63
C GLY A 80 -40.41 -17.72 27.40
N PRO A 81 -40.44 -18.87 26.72
CA PRO A 81 -39.24 -19.64 26.37
C PRO A 81 -38.48 -18.98 25.21
N ARG A 82 -37.18 -18.74 25.39
CA ARG A 82 -36.31 -18.25 24.29
C ARG A 82 -36.32 -19.24 23.12
N PRO A 83 -36.34 -18.77 21.85
CA PRO A 83 -36.32 -19.64 20.68
C PRO A 83 -35.11 -20.58 20.67
N TRP A 84 -35.30 -21.81 20.20
CA TRP A 84 -34.30 -22.88 20.24
C TRP A 84 -32.97 -22.48 19.58
N TYR A 85 -33.06 -21.78 18.45
CA TYR A 85 -31.93 -21.26 17.67
C TYR A 85 -31.11 -20.14 18.37
N GLN A 86 -31.52 -19.66 19.55
CA GLN A 86 -30.75 -18.68 20.33
C GLN A 86 -29.92 -19.30 21.47
N THR A 87 -29.95 -20.62 21.64
CA THR A 87 -29.15 -21.28 22.69
C THR A 87 -27.75 -21.64 22.20
N LYS A 88 -26.71 -21.33 23.01
CA LYS A 88 -25.30 -21.68 22.71
C LYS A 88 -25.07 -23.16 22.40
N ARG A 89 -25.95 -24.05 22.89
CA ARG A 89 -25.94 -25.50 22.64
C ARG A 89 -26.19 -25.89 21.17
N VAL A 90 -26.75 -24.99 20.34
CA VAL A 90 -26.93 -25.23 18.90
C VAL A 90 -25.73 -24.67 18.11
N TRP A 91 -25.34 -23.43 18.41
CA TRP A 91 -24.26 -22.75 17.68
C TRP A 91 -22.87 -23.32 17.94
N PHE A 92 -22.60 -23.89 19.11
CA PHE A 92 -21.29 -24.49 19.41
C PHE A 92 -21.00 -25.75 18.56
N PRO A 93 -21.84 -26.80 18.52
CA PRO A 93 -21.61 -27.94 17.64
C PRO A 93 -21.75 -27.57 16.15
N PHE A 94 -22.59 -26.60 15.78
CA PHE A 94 -22.63 -26.09 14.40
C PHE A 94 -21.31 -25.41 14.00
N GLY A 95 -20.73 -24.59 14.89
CA GLY A 95 -19.41 -23.99 14.69
C GLY A 95 -18.28 -25.02 14.58
N ILE A 96 -18.36 -26.13 15.33
CA ILE A 96 -17.42 -27.25 15.20
C ILE A 96 -17.59 -27.95 13.84
N LEU A 97 -18.82 -28.22 13.39
CA LEU A 97 -19.08 -28.83 12.07
C LEU A 97 -18.60 -27.93 10.92
N VAL A 98 -18.83 -26.62 11.00
CA VAL A 98 -18.32 -25.63 10.04
C VAL A 98 -16.78 -25.56 10.10
N GLY A 99 -16.18 -25.58 11.29
CA GLY A 99 -14.73 -25.62 11.47
C GLY A 99 -14.08 -26.87 10.86
N ILE A 100 -14.67 -28.05 11.07
CA ILE A 100 -14.23 -29.31 10.46
C ILE A 100 -14.42 -29.27 8.94
N GLY A 101 -15.54 -28.74 8.44
CA GLY A 101 -15.78 -28.55 7.01
C GLY A 101 -14.73 -27.66 6.35
N ILE A 102 -14.40 -26.51 6.97
CA ILE A 102 -13.36 -25.61 6.51
C ILE A 102 -11.98 -26.28 6.59
N ALA A 103 -11.65 -26.95 7.69
CA ALA A 103 -10.39 -27.68 7.84
C ALA A 103 -10.20 -28.74 6.74
N SER A 104 -11.25 -29.53 6.45
CA SER A 104 -11.23 -30.58 5.43
C SER A 104 -11.02 -30.06 3.99
N MET A 105 -11.29 -28.77 3.71
CA MET A 105 -10.95 -28.16 2.42
C MET A 105 -9.43 -27.96 2.23
N PHE A 106 -8.64 -27.91 3.30
CA PHE A 106 -7.19 -27.73 3.25
C PHE A 106 -6.39 -29.06 3.32
N VAL A 107 -7.07 -30.18 3.53
CA VAL A 107 -6.46 -31.51 3.64
C VAL A 107 -6.19 -32.09 2.23
N THR A 108 -4.96 -32.54 1.97
CA THR A 108 -4.63 -33.29 0.75
C THR A 108 -4.88 -34.78 0.93
N GLU A 109 -5.12 -35.51 -0.16
CA GLU A 109 -5.61 -36.91 -0.16
C GLU A 109 -4.79 -37.85 0.74
N THR A 110 -3.46 -37.70 0.76
CA THR A 110 -2.54 -38.52 1.58
C THR A 110 -2.82 -38.47 3.08
N HIS A 111 -3.36 -37.36 3.59
CA HIS A 111 -3.59 -37.17 5.02
C HIS A 111 -4.91 -37.78 5.51
N ILE A 112 -5.82 -38.19 4.62
CA ILE A 112 -7.12 -38.74 5.02
C ILE A 112 -6.95 -40.17 5.56
N GLU A 113 -6.05 -40.96 4.98
CA GLU A 113 -5.71 -42.31 5.47
C GLU A 113 -4.98 -42.23 6.83
N GLU A 114 -4.04 -41.30 6.98
CA GLU A 114 -3.37 -41.04 8.26
C GLU A 114 -4.35 -40.55 9.34
N MET A 115 -5.33 -39.72 8.97
CA MET A 115 -6.37 -39.26 9.90
C MET A 115 -7.31 -40.41 10.30
N GLN A 116 -7.63 -41.35 9.41
CA GLN A 116 -8.40 -42.55 9.78
C GLN A 116 -7.64 -43.40 10.81
N ALA A 117 -6.35 -43.69 10.57
CA ALA A 117 -5.52 -44.43 11.52
C ALA A 117 -5.42 -43.71 12.87
N SER A 118 -5.18 -42.39 12.86
CA SER A 118 -5.07 -41.56 14.06
C SER A 118 -6.38 -41.52 14.86
N LEU A 119 -7.52 -41.45 14.19
CA LEU A 119 -8.84 -41.43 14.82
C LEU A 119 -9.20 -42.80 15.42
N GLN A 120 -8.82 -43.90 14.76
CA GLN A 120 -9.00 -45.25 15.31
C GLN A 120 -8.17 -45.44 16.59
N VAL A 121 -6.90 -45.03 16.61
CA VAL A 121 -6.04 -45.09 17.81
C VAL A 121 -6.63 -44.26 18.96
N LEU A 122 -7.10 -43.04 18.70
CA LEU A 122 -7.73 -42.19 19.72
C LEU A 122 -9.05 -42.75 20.27
N LEU A 123 -9.81 -43.51 19.47
CA LEU A 123 -11.04 -44.16 19.93
C LEU A 123 -10.75 -45.41 20.78
N ASP A 124 -9.73 -46.18 20.41
CA ASP A 124 -9.28 -47.36 21.14
C ASP A 124 -8.64 -46.98 22.49
N GLU A 125 -7.84 -45.90 22.52
CA GLU A 125 -7.19 -45.36 23.73
C GLU A 125 -8.20 -44.84 24.79
N TYR A 126 -9.34 -44.28 24.35
CA TYR A 126 -10.38 -43.79 25.26
C TYR A 126 -11.45 -44.85 25.62
N GLY A 127 -11.47 -46.02 24.96
CA GLY A 127 -12.31 -47.17 25.34
C GLY A 127 -13.82 -46.94 25.27
N VAL A 128 -14.30 -45.95 24.52
CA VAL A 128 -15.73 -45.62 24.41
C VAL A 128 -16.37 -46.32 23.21
N LEU A 129 -17.13 -47.39 23.50
CA LEU A 129 -17.91 -48.28 22.60
C LEU A 129 -17.16 -49.53 22.09
N PRO A 130 -17.62 -50.75 22.41
CA PRO A 130 -17.27 -51.95 21.64
C PRO A 130 -18.10 -52.03 20.34
N ASP A 131 -17.49 -52.61 19.30
CA ASP A 131 -18.10 -52.95 18.00
C ASP A 131 -18.89 -51.82 17.28
N LEU A 132 -18.16 -50.82 16.77
CA LEU A 132 -18.60 -50.09 15.57
C LEU A 132 -18.13 -50.85 14.32
N PRO A 133 -19.02 -51.21 13.37
CA PRO A 133 -18.61 -51.81 12.11
C PRO A 133 -17.82 -50.81 11.25
N GLU A 134 -16.90 -51.31 10.42
CA GLU A 134 -16.01 -50.50 9.57
C GLU A 134 -16.78 -49.44 8.78
N LEU A 135 -16.61 -48.17 9.18
CA LEU A 135 -17.22 -47.02 8.50
C LEU A 135 -16.51 -46.80 7.17
N ASN A 136 -17.04 -47.44 6.12
CA ASN A 136 -16.43 -47.39 4.80
C ASN A 136 -16.66 -46.01 4.14
N PHE A 137 -15.72 -45.09 4.36
CA PHE A 137 -15.77 -43.72 3.86
C PHE A 137 -15.62 -43.58 2.33
N THR A 138 -15.40 -44.66 1.55
CA THR A 138 -15.21 -44.52 0.09
C THR A 138 -16.39 -43.87 -0.64
N THR A 139 -17.63 -44.08 -0.16
CA THR A 139 -18.81 -43.41 -0.73
C THR A 139 -18.82 -41.91 -0.39
N VAL A 140 -18.37 -41.55 0.81
CA VAL A 140 -18.23 -40.14 1.23
C VAL A 140 -17.09 -39.48 0.45
N GLN A 141 -15.96 -40.17 0.23
CA GLN A 141 -14.86 -39.68 -0.60
C GLN A 141 -15.29 -39.47 -2.06
N LEU A 142 -16.07 -40.39 -2.65
CA LEU A 142 -16.58 -40.25 -4.03
C LEU A 142 -17.55 -39.05 -4.18
N GLU A 143 -18.47 -38.85 -3.25
CA GLU A 143 -19.36 -37.69 -3.27
C GLU A 143 -18.65 -36.40 -2.85
N PHE A 144 -17.62 -36.45 -2.00
CA PHE A 144 -16.78 -35.30 -1.65
C PHE A 144 -15.86 -34.87 -2.80
N ALA A 145 -15.34 -35.83 -3.59
CA ALA A 145 -14.61 -35.55 -4.83
C ALA A 145 -15.54 -34.90 -5.87
N ARG A 146 -16.74 -35.45 -6.08
CA ARG A 146 -17.78 -34.82 -6.92
C ARG A 146 -18.16 -33.42 -6.42
N LEU A 147 -18.30 -33.24 -5.11
CA LEU A 147 -18.60 -31.95 -4.51
C LEU A 147 -17.45 -30.95 -4.76
N ARG A 148 -16.20 -31.37 -4.53
CA ARG A 148 -14.98 -30.59 -4.81
C ARG A 148 -14.88 -30.17 -6.27
N ASP A 149 -15.14 -31.08 -7.20
CA ASP A 149 -15.15 -30.80 -8.66
C ASP A 149 -16.36 -29.94 -9.09
N SER A 150 -17.45 -29.94 -8.31
CA SER A 150 -18.64 -29.10 -8.56
C SER A 150 -18.57 -27.70 -7.92
N ILE A 151 -17.69 -27.50 -6.94
CA ILE A 151 -17.40 -26.18 -6.38
C ILE A 151 -16.57 -25.41 -7.44
N PRO A 152 -17.06 -24.28 -7.97
CA PRO A 152 -16.28 -23.48 -8.91
C PRO A 152 -14.94 -23.10 -8.27
N GLU A 153 -13.84 -23.22 -9.01
CA GLU A 153 -12.49 -23.05 -8.49
C GLU A 153 -12.18 -21.57 -8.16
N VAL A 154 -12.73 -21.05 -7.06
CA VAL A 154 -12.54 -19.67 -6.58
C VAL A 154 -11.06 -19.33 -6.34
N TRP A 155 -10.20 -20.35 -6.26
CA TRP A 155 -8.76 -20.24 -6.08
C TRP A 155 -7.95 -20.23 -7.40
N LYS A 156 -8.57 -20.48 -8.56
CA LYS A 156 -7.92 -20.33 -9.89
C LYS A 156 -7.81 -18.88 -10.37
N LEU A 157 -8.15 -17.89 -9.54
CA LEU A 157 -7.89 -16.45 -9.75
C LEU A 157 -6.43 -16.10 -10.13
N ASN A 158 -5.49 -17.04 -9.93
CA ASN A 158 -4.08 -16.86 -10.24
C ASN A 158 -3.63 -17.46 -11.59
N THR A 159 -4.48 -18.21 -12.29
CA THR A 159 -4.13 -18.99 -13.50
C THR A 159 -5.24 -18.93 -14.56
N ASP A 160 -5.00 -18.18 -15.63
CA ASP A 160 -5.98 -17.91 -16.70
C ASP A 160 -5.89 -18.91 -17.87
N GLY A 161 -4.91 -19.81 -17.87
CA GLY A 161 -4.50 -20.57 -19.06
C GLY A 161 -3.72 -19.72 -20.08
N ARG A 162 -3.19 -18.57 -19.62
CA ARG A 162 -2.45 -17.57 -20.43
C ARG A 162 -1.04 -17.30 -19.89
N GLU A 163 -0.67 -18.01 -18.83
CA GLU A 163 0.67 -18.12 -18.28
C GLU A 163 1.63 -18.53 -19.41
N PHE A 164 2.86 -18.03 -19.42
CA PHE A 164 3.94 -18.41 -20.35
C PHE A 164 3.70 -18.14 -21.86
N LYS A 165 2.46 -17.98 -22.35
CA LYS A 165 2.10 -17.91 -23.77
C LYS A 165 2.96 -16.92 -24.59
N VAL A 166 3.14 -15.69 -24.12
CA VAL A 166 3.93 -14.67 -24.84
C VAL A 166 5.41 -15.04 -24.87
N GLY A 167 5.90 -15.63 -23.78
CA GLY A 167 7.23 -16.21 -23.71
C GLY A 167 7.43 -17.39 -24.67
N GLU A 168 6.41 -18.24 -24.84
CA GLU A 168 6.42 -19.36 -25.80
C GLU A 168 6.40 -18.86 -27.25
N GLU A 169 5.56 -17.88 -27.58
CA GLU A 169 5.53 -17.24 -28.90
C GLU A 169 6.88 -16.55 -29.22
N ALA A 170 7.49 -15.86 -28.25
CA ALA A 170 8.82 -15.29 -28.40
C ALA A 170 9.92 -16.35 -28.57
N LYS A 171 9.87 -17.45 -27.82
CA LYS A 171 10.81 -18.58 -27.94
C LYS A 171 10.65 -19.32 -29.27
N ALA A 172 9.42 -19.45 -29.78
CA ALA A 172 9.13 -19.98 -31.10
C ALA A 172 9.65 -19.08 -32.23
N ARG A 173 9.68 -17.75 -32.03
CA ARG A 173 10.41 -16.79 -32.89
C ARG A 173 11.94 -16.87 -32.77
N GLY A 174 12.49 -17.74 -31.92
CA GLY A 174 13.92 -17.86 -31.66
C GLY A 174 14.51 -16.77 -30.76
N LEU A 175 13.67 -15.99 -30.06
CA LEU A 175 14.10 -14.95 -29.15
C LEU A 175 14.56 -15.55 -27.80
N ASN A 176 15.53 -14.89 -27.19
CA ASN A 176 16.20 -15.31 -25.96
C ASN A 176 16.62 -14.07 -25.16
N ALA A 177 16.80 -14.19 -23.84
CA ALA A 177 17.28 -13.11 -22.98
C ALA A 177 18.55 -12.45 -23.54
N GLN A 178 18.50 -11.14 -23.81
CA GLN A 178 19.65 -10.36 -24.31
C GLN A 178 20.11 -9.28 -23.33
N HIS A 179 19.17 -8.66 -22.61
CA HIS A 179 19.45 -7.59 -21.66
C HIS A 179 19.07 -8.04 -20.24
N PRO A 180 19.84 -7.70 -19.20
CA PRO A 180 19.38 -7.85 -17.82
C PRO A 180 18.10 -7.02 -17.62
N VAL A 181 17.14 -7.52 -16.83
CA VAL A 181 15.88 -6.83 -16.56
C VAL A 181 15.77 -6.51 -15.06
N VAL A 182 15.39 -5.27 -14.74
CA VAL A 182 15.06 -4.84 -13.38
C VAL A 182 13.61 -4.39 -13.34
N LEU A 183 12.81 -5.03 -12.49
CA LEU A 183 11.41 -4.70 -12.24
C LEU A 183 11.29 -3.79 -11.01
N ILE A 184 10.55 -2.69 -11.10
CA ILE A 184 10.36 -1.70 -10.03
C ILE A 184 8.84 -1.58 -9.73
N PRO A 185 8.36 -2.07 -8.57
CA PRO A 185 6.95 -2.12 -8.25
C PRO A 185 6.36 -0.74 -7.92
N GLY A 186 5.03 -0.64 -7.99
CA GLY A 186 4.28 0.56 -7.59
C GLY A 186 4.13 0.74 -6.09
N VAL A 187 3.38 1.78 -5.69
CA VAL A 187 2.91 1.95 -4.32
C VAL A 187 2.14 0.71 -3.86
N ILE A 188 2.19 0.36 -2.57
CA ILE A 188 1.44 -0.76 -1.96
C ILE A 188 1.79 -2.17 -2.50
N SER A 189 2.51 -2.26 -3.62
CA SER A 189 2.75 -3.48 -4.39
C SER A 189 3.88 -4.36 -3.82
N THR A 190 4.74 -3.78 -2.98
CA THR A 190 5.79 -4.51 -2.25
C THR A 190 5.24 -4.97 -0.89
N GLY A 191 5.36 -6.26 -0.59
CA GLY A 191 5.12 -6.76 0.76
C GLY A 191 6.11 -6.20 1.78
N LEU A 192 5.64 -5.87 2.98
CA LEU A 192 6.46 -5.31 4.06
C LEU A 192 6.51 -6.30 5.24
N GLU A 193 7.71 -6.51 5.78
CA GLU A 193 8.01 -7.42 6.89
C GLU A 193 8.43 -6.63 8.13
N SER A 194 7.95 -7.03 9.30
CA SER A 194 8.40 -6.45 10.57
C SER A 194 9.74 -7.05 11.00
N TRP A 195 10.65 -6.18 11.40
CA TRP A 195 11.95 -6.48 11.99
C TRP A 195 12.07 -5.94 13.42
N SER A 196 10.94 -5.56 14.02
CA SER A 196 10.83 -5.03 15.39
C SER A 196 11.18 -6.11 16.41
N THR A 197 12.05 -5.77 17.38
CA THR A 197 12.54 -6.72 18.40
C THR A 197 12.03 -6.41 19.81
N ALA A 198 11.42 -5.24 20.02
CA ALA A 198 10.80 -4.82 21.28
C ALA A 198 9.69 -5.82 21.72
N PRO A 199 9.45 -6.01 23.04
CA PRO A 199 8.58 -7.09 23.54
C PRO A 199 7.17 -7.10 22.94
N GLU A 200 6.59 -5.94 22.67
CA GLU A 200 5.21 -5.78 22.19
C GLU A 200 5.04 -6.14 20.70
N TYR A 201 6.07 -5.91 19.89
CA TYR A 201 6.08 -6.16 18.44
C TYR A 201 6.79 -7.46 18.05
N ARG A 202 7.48 -8.10 19.00
CA ARG A 202 8.18 -9.38 18.81
C ARG A 202 7.33 -10.51 18.19
N PRO A 203 6.01 -10.63 18.47
CA PRO A 203 5.17 -11.61 17.77
C PRO A 203 5.14 -11.44 16.24
N PHE A 204 5.37 -10.23 15.73
CA PHE A 204 5.40 -9.95 14.29
C PHE A 204 6.80 -10.11 13.68
N PHE A 205 7.82 -10.57 14.41
CA PHE A 205 9.18 -10.61 13.89
C PHE A 205 9.29 -11.55 12.68
N ARG A 206 9.63 -10.96 11.52
CA ARG A 206 9.61 -11.55 10.17
C ARG A 206 8.23 -11.99 9.67
N GLU A 207 7.14 -11.60 10.32
CA GLU A 207 5.81 -11.66 9.71
C GLU A 207 5.63 -10.51 8.71
N LYS A 208 4.83 -10.77 7.66
CA LYS A 208 4.41 -9.73 6.72
C LYS A 208 3.31 -8.88 7.35
N VAL A 209 3.64 -7.64 7.69
CA VAL A 209 2.67 -6.60 8.09
C VAL A 209 1.90 -6.04 6.90
N TRP A 210 2.43 -6.23 5.68
CA TRP A 210 1.77 -5.88 4.41
C TRP A 210 2.05 -6.96 3.35
N GLY A 211 1.05 -7.34 2.55
CA GLY A 211 1.24 -8.31 1.45
C GLY A 211 1.48 -9.76 1.89
N GLY A 212 0.68 -10.26 2.83
CA GLY A 212 0.69 -11.66 3.28
C GLY A 212 -0.50 -11.97 4.21
N PHE A 213 -0.80 -13.26 4.42
CA PHE A 213 -1.95 -13.68 5.26
C PHE A 213 -1.84 -13.25 6.72
N SER A 214 -0.63 -13.11 7.27
CA SER A 214 -0.36 -12.58 8.62
C SER A 214 -1.01 -11.21 8.83
N MET A 215 -1.03 -10.34 7.80
CA MET A 215 -1.69 -9.03 7.83
C MET A 215 -3.16 -9.13 8.25
N ILE A 216 -3.91 -10.13 7.76
CA ILE A 216 -5.34 -10.29 8.08
C ILE A 216 -5.54 -10.58 9.57
N SER A 217 -4.70 -11.45 10.13
CA SER A 217 -4.68 -11.76 11.57
C SER A 217 -4.29 -10.54 12.40
N GLN A 218 -3.23 -9.83 12.00
CA GLN A 218 -2.73 -8.63 12.69
C GLN A 218 -3.75 -7.49 12.70
N VAL A 219 -4.42 -7.22 11.56
CA VAL A 219 -5.51 -6.23 11.46
C VAL A 219 -6.70 -6.61 12.34
N THR A 220 -7.07 -7.90 12.37
CA THR A 220 -8.25 -8.37 13.12
C THR A 220 -8.02 -8.38 14.64
N PHE A 221 -6.85 -8.81 15.10
CA PHE A 221 -6.59 -9.09 16.53
C PHE A 221 -5.59 -8.15 17.21
N ASN A 222 -4.77 -7.42 16.44
CA ASN A 222 -3.70 -6.55 16.96
C ASN A 222 -3.69 -5.17 16.27
N ARG A 223 -4.88 -4.70 15.87
CA ARG A 223 -5.15 -3.50 15.05
C ARG A 223 -4.26 -2.30 15.37
N GLU A 224 -4.16 -1.92 16.64
CA GLU A 224 -3.37 -0.77 17.11
C GLU A 224 -1.87 -0.96 16.87
N ARG A 225 -1.31 -2.14 17.16
CA ARG A 225 0.11 -2.43 16.91
C ARG A 225 0.41 -2.52 15.40
N TRP A 226 -0.54 -2.98 14.60
CA TRP A 226 -0.42 -2.96 13.14
C TRP A 226 -0.43 -1.53 12.58
N MET A 227 -1.32 -0.66 13.10
CA MET A 227 -1.34 0.77 12.78
C MET A 227 0.00 1.43 13.14
N SER A 228 0.48 1.25 14.37
CA SER A 228 1.79 1.78 14.82
C SER A 228 2.98 1.23 14.03
N ALA A 229 2.90 0.01 13.50
CA ALA A 229 3.93 -0.56 12.64
C ALA A 229 3.96 0.04 11.22
N LEU A 230 2.80 0.45 10.68
CA LEU A 230 2.69 1.03 9.34
C LEU A 230 2.80 2.56 9.31
N LEU A 231 2.42 3.26 10.37
CA LEU A 231 2.67 4.69 10.53
C LEU A 231 4.18 4.98 10.50
N LEU A 232 4.55 6.09 9.86
CA LEU A 232 5.87 6.71 9.99
C LEU A 232 5.83 7.83 11.03
N ASP A 233 6.95 8.11 11.68
CA ASP A 233 7.10 9.29 12.56
C ASP A 233 6.89 10.58 11.72
N PRO A 234 5.90 11.43 12.05
CA PRO A 234 5.61 12.64 11.29
C PRO A 234 6.69 13.72 11.39
N VAL A 235 7.70 13.60 12.27
CA VAL A 235 8.80 14.56 12.41
C VAL A 235 10.03 14.16 11.61
N THR A 236 10.40 12.87 11.58
CA THR A 236 11.58 12.34 10.87
C THR A 236 11.25 11.69 9.51
N GLY A 237 10.01 11.23 9.32
CA GLY A 237 9.58 10.54 8.10
C GLY A 237 10.15 9.12 7.93
N ILE A 238 10.56 8.47 9.02
CA ILE A 238 11.02 7.07 9.04
C ILE A 238 10.20 6.23 10.05
N ASP A 239 10.58 4.96 10.28
CA ASP A 239 9.89 4.12 11.27
C ASP A 239 9.98 4.77 12.68
N PRO A 240 8.89 4.76 13.48
CA PRO A 240 8.90 5.29 14.84
C PRO A 240 9.75 4.43 15.79
N PRO A 241 10.10 4.93 16.99
CA PRO A 241 10.87 4.17 17.99
C PRO A 241 10.28 2.78 18.28
N ASP A 242 11.16 1.81 18.56
CA ASP A 242 10.87 0.39 18.81
C ASP A 242 10.17 -0.40 17.67
N VAL A 243 9.70 0.30 16.63
CA VAL A 243 9.21 -0.26 15.37
C VAL A 243 10.33 -0.30 14.34
N LYS A 244 10.36 -1.36 13.54
CA LYS A 244 11.22 -1.45 12.36
C LYS A 244 10.52 -2.27 11.28
N VAL A 245 10.15 -1.66 10.15
CA VAL A 245 9.52 -2.36 9.03
C VAL A 245 10.39 -2.22 7.78
N ARG A 246 10.54 -3.29 7.00
CA ARG A 246 11.36 -3.31 5.78
C ARG A 246 10.62 -3.98 4.63
N ALA A 247 10.99 -3.65 3.40
CA ALA A 247 10.52 -4.38 2.24
C ALA A 247 10.97 -5.84 2.29
N ALA A 248 10.09 -6.76 1.90
CA ALA A 248 10.49 -8.12 1.55
C ALA A 248 11.46 -8.07 0.36
N GLU A 249 12.41 -9.01 0.26
CA GLU A 249 13.42 -9.03 -0.79
C GLU A 249 13.18 -10.14 -1.83
N GLY A 250 13.69 -9.94 -3.05
CA GLY A 250 13.59 -10.89 -4.16
C GLY A 250 12.26 -10.87 -4.91
N ILE A 251 12.09 -11.78 -5.88
CA ILE A 251 10.93 -11.79 -6.80
C ILE A 251 9.59 -11.97 -6.06
N ASN A 252 9.59 -12.74 -4.96
CA ASN A 252 8.41 -12.99 -4.12
C ASN A 252 8.00 -11.80 -3.23
N ALA A 253 8.69 -10.66 -3.31
CA ALA A 253 8.30 -9.42 -2.64
C ALA A 253 7.12 -8.72 -3.34
N ALA A 254 6.98 -8.91 -4.66
CA ALA A 254 5.96 -8.23 -5.48
C ALA A 254 5.38 -9.11 -6.62
N SER A 255 5.70 -10.40 -6.73
CA SER A 255 5.07 -11.29 -7.72
C SER A 255 3.56 -11.41 -7.51
N SER A 256 3.13 -11.61 -6.27
CA SER A 256 1.73 -11.63 -5.83
C SER A 256 1.59 -10.92 -4.49
N PHE A 257 0.50 -10.15 -4.30
CA PHE A 257 0.23 -9.40 -3.07
C PHE A 257 -0.23 -10.32 -1.93
N ILE A 258 -1.16 -11.21 -2.23
CA ILE A 258 -1.60 -12.34 -1.42
C ILE A 258 -1.83 -13.53 -2.37
N GLN A 259 -2.00 -14.74 -1.84
CA GLN A 259 -2.31 -15.91 -2.66
C GLN A 259 -3.63 -15.70 -3.42
N GLY A 260 -3.61 -15.83 -4.74
CA GLY A 260 -4.74 -15.52 -5.63
C GLY A 260 -4.80 -14.07 -6.15
N TYR A 261 -3.93 -13.17 -5.66
CA TYR A 261 -3.80 -11.81 -6.18
C TYR A 261 -2.42 -11.58 -6.79
N TRP A 262 -2.28 -11.91 -8.08
CA TRP A 262 -1.05 -11.65 -8.84
C TRP A 262 -0.81 -10.15 -9.07
N LEU A 263 0.46 -9.77 -9.15
CA LEU A 263 0.93 -8.45 -9.58
C LEU A 263 1.90 -8.66 -10.74
N TRP A 264 3.17 -8.95 -10.43
CA TRP A 264 4.21 -9.16 -11.45
C TRP A 264 4.34 -10.62 -11.95
N SER A 265 3.65 -11.60 -11.35
CA SER A 265 3.80 -13.02 -11.71
C SER A 265 3.71 -13.28 -13.22
N LYS A 266 2.72 -12.72 -13.93
CA LYS A 266 2.52 -12.92 -15.37
C LYS A 266 3.72 -12.47 -16.22
N ILE A 267 4.38 -11.38 -15.81
CA ILE A 267 5.59 -10.86 -16.48
C ILE A 267 6.79 -11.74 -16.18
N VAL A 268 6.95 -12.20 -14.93
CA VAL A 268 8.02 -13.13 -14.53
C VAL A 268 7.87 -14.48 -15.24
N GLU A 269 6.65 -15.02 -15.32
CA GLU A 269 6.29 -16.25 -16.03
C GLU A 269 6.72 -16.16 -17.51
N ASN A 270 6.27 -15.14 -18.24
CA ASN A 270 6.61 -14.98 -19.66
C ASN A 270 8.11 -14.74 -19.91
N LEU A 271 8.79 -13.99 -19.03
CA LEU A 271 10.24 -13.81 -19.12
C LEU A 271 10.99 -15.13 -18.87
N ALA A 272 10.55 -15.98 -17.93
CA ALA A 272 11.20 -17.25 -17.63
C ALA A 272 11.28 -18.19 -18.85
N VAL A 273 10.29 -18.16 -19.74
CA VAL A 273 10.28 -18.98 -20.97
C VAL A 273 11.46 -18.63 -21.89
N VAL A 274 11.79 -17.34 -22.03
CA VAL A 274 12.94 -16.87 -22.83
C VAL A 274 14.25 -16.84 -22.02
N ASN A 275 14.34 -17.71 -21.00
CA ASN A 275 15.49 -17.95 -20.12
C ASN A 275 15.87 -16.75 -19.23
N TYR A 276 14.88 -16.08 -18.64
CA TYR A 276 15.12 -15.26 -17.44
C TYR A 276 15.05 -16.08 -16.14
N ASP A 277 15.92 -15.76 -15.19
CA ASP A 277 16.06 -16.41 -13.89
C ASP A 277 16.51 -15.39 -12.82
N THR A 278 16.75 -15.84 -11.59
CA THR A 278 17.25 -14.98 -10.50
C THR A 278 18.65 -14.39 -10.73
N ASN A 279 19.37 -14.80 -11.77
CA ASN A 279 20.63 -14.17 -12.16
C ASN A 279 20.36 -12.93 -13.00
N ASN A 280 19.59 -13.04 -14.09
CA ASN A 280 19.42 -11.95 -15.08
C ASN A 280 18.14 -11.10 -14.90
N LEU A 281 17.20 -11.51 -14.04
CA LEU A 281 16.01 -10.78 -13.63
C LEU A 281 16.11 -10.38 -12.14
N TYR A 282 15.93 -9.10 -11.84
CA TYR A 282 15.94 -8.58 -10.47
C TYR A 282 14.65 -7.81 -10.15
N MET A 283 14.10 -8.05 -8.95
CA MET A 283 12.96 -7.29 -8.41
C MET A 283 13.49 -6.26 -7.41
N ALA A 284 13.46 -4.99 -7.79
CA ALA A 284 13.90 -3.88 -6.96
C ALA A 284 12.78 -3.46 -5.99
N ALA A 285 12.54 -4.32 -5.01
CA ALA A 285 11.58 -4.09 -3.92
C ALA A 285 12.03 -2.94 -3.00
N TYR A 286 11.10 -2.09 -2.58
CA TYR A 286 11.34 -0.95 -1.68
C TYR A 286 10.14 -0.64 -0.78
N ASP A 287 10.40 0.08 0.32
CA ASP A 287 9.39 0.55 1.27
C ASP A 287 8.68 1.80 0.73
N TRP A 288 7.55 1.56 0.05
CA TRP A 288 6.74 2.57 -0.62
C TRP A 288 6.09 3.62 0.30
N ARG A 289 6.23 3.48 1.64
CA ARG A 289 5.75 4.48 2.61
C ARG A 289 6.69 5.68 2.69
N LEU A 290 8.00 5.46 2.54
CA LEU A 290 9.05 6.47 2.71
C LEU A 290 9.13 7.46 1.55
N SER A 291 9.72 8.63 1.80
CA SER A 291 10.15 9.53 0.72
C SER A 291 11.37 8.96 -0.03
N PHE A 292 11.59 9.41 -1.27
CA PHE A 292 12.77 9.01 -2.04
C PHE A 292 14.10 9.55 -1.50
N TYR A 293 14.07 10.47 -0.53
CA TYR A 293 15.25 10.87 0.22
C TYR A 293 15.52 9.85 1.34
N ASN A 294 14.52 9.62 2.20
CA ASN A 294 14.63 8.71 3.34
C ASN A 294 14.87 7.24 2.95
N LEU A 295 14.47 6.81 1.74
CA LEU A 295 14.83 5.50 1.18
C LEU A 295 16.35 5.29 1.02
N GLU A 296 17.13 6.36 0.88
CA GLU A 296 18.60 6.25 0.90
C GLU A 296 19.13 6.31 2.33
N GLU A 297 18.76 7.35 3.09
CA GLU A 297 19.27 7.57 4.44
C GLU A 297 19.00 6.39 5.39
N ARG A 298 17.87 5.67 5.20
CA ARG A 298 17.50 4.52 6.02
C ARG A 298 18.05 3.18 5.51
N ASP A 299 18.00 2.93 4.20
CA ASP A 299 18.18 1.60 3.60
C ASP A 299 19.26 1.51 2.50
N GLY A 300 19.86 2.65 2.11
CA GLY A 300 20.80 2.73 1.00
C GLY A 300 20.20 2.28 -0.34
N TYR A 301 18.88 2.41 -0.52
CA TYR A 301 18.14 1.70 -1.56
C TYR A 301 18.69 1.94 -2.97
N PHE A 302 19.07 3.17 -3.30
CA PHE A 302 19.56 3.50 -4.63
C PHE A 302 21.06 3.27 -4.79
N SER A 303 21.86 3.34 -3.70
CA SER A 303 23.21 2.75 -3.69
C SER A 303 23.17 1.26 -4.05
N ARG A 304 22.25 0.50 -3.42
CA ARG A 304 22.04 -0.92 -3.71
C ARG A 304 21.58 -1.12 -5.16
N LEU A 305 20.59 -0.36 -5.63
CA LEU A 305 20.08 -0.46 -7.00
C LEU A 305 21.16 -0.15 -8.06
N LYS A 306 21.98 0.88 -7.85
CA LYS A 306 23.11 1.23 -8.71
C LYS A 306 24.11 0.07 -8.83
N LEU A 307 24.56 -0.47 -7.69
CA LEU A 307 25.50 -1.59 -7.64
C LEU A 307 24.92 -2.86 -8.29
N MET A 308 23.62 -3.12 -8.15
CA MET A 308 22.95 -4.22 -8.84
C MET A 308 22.93 -4.03 -10.36
N VAL A 309 22.65 -2.82 -10.85
CA VAL A 309 22.72 -2.50 -12.30
C VAL A 309 24.14 -2.64 -12.84
N GLU A 310 25.15 -2.14 -12.12
CA GLU A 310 26.56 -2.27 -12.47
C GLU A 310 26.99 -3.74 -12.53
N GLY A 311 26.63 -4.55 -11.52
CA GLY A 311 26.93 -5.99 -11.49
C GLY A 311 26.20 -6.80 -12.57
N LEU A 312 24.92 -6.51 -12.83
CA LEU A 312 24.14 -7.15 -13.90
C LEU A 312 24.76 -6.90 -15.28
N LYS A 313 25.17 -5.65 -15.56
CA LYS A 313 25.90 -5.28 -16.77
C LYS A 313 27.27 -5.97 -16.83
N GLN A 314 28.05 -5.94 -15.74
CA GLN A 314 29.39 -6.53 -15.70
C GLN A 314 29.36 -8.04 -16.00
N ARG A 315 28.35 -8.76 -15.49
CA ARG A 315 28.21 -10.21 -15.69
C ARG A 315 27.69 -10.60 -17.08
N GLN A 316 26.94 -9.73 -17.77
CA GLN A 316 26.31 -10.04 -19.06
C GLN A 316 26.91 -9.28 -20.27
N GLY A 317 27.76 -8.28 -20.04
CA GLY A 317 28.33 -7.42 -21.09
C GLY A 317 27.29 -6.52 -21.80
N LYS A 318 26.11 -6.34 -21.22
CA LYS A 318 24.93 -5.72 -21.84
C LYS A 318 24.30 -4.68 -20.91
N LYS A 319 23.81 -3.58 -21.50
CA LYS A 319 23.07 -2.53 -20.77
C LYS A 319 21.71 -3.08 -20.27
N VAL A 320 21.26 -2.61 -19.11
CA VAL A 320 20.07 -3.09 -18.38
C VAL A 320 18.79 -2.46 -18.93
N VAL A 321 17.70 -3.23 -18.94
CA VAL A 321 16.33 -2.74 -19.16
C VAL A 321 15.66 -2.51 -17.80
N LEU A 322 15.13 -1.32 -17.57
CA LEU A 322 14.34 -0.99 -16.38
C LEU A 322 12.86 -1.02 -16.76
N ALA A 323 12.01 -1.72 -16.00
CA ALA A 323 10.56 -1.70 -16.16
C ALA A 323 9.89 -1.33 -14.82
N ALA A 324 9.12 -0.25 -14.80
CA ALA A 324 8.59 0.33 -13.58
C ALA A 324 7.09 0.61 -13.66
N HIS A 325 6.34 0.29 -12.61
CA HIS A 325 4.87 0.42 -12.58
C HIS A 325 4.39 1.54 -11.66
N SER A 326 3.36 2.30 -12.06
CA SER A 326 2.65 3.24 -11.20
C SER A 326 3.60 4.26 -10.54
N MET A 327 3.54 4.44 -9.21
CA MET A 327 4.49 5.25 -8.42
C MET A 327 5.96 4.84 -8.63
N GLY A 328 6.20 3.55 -8.89
CA GLY A 328 7.52 3.02 -9.24
C GLY A 328 8.11 3.68 -10.47
N ALA A 329 7.28 4.18 -11.40
CA ALA A 329 7.75 4.92 -12.58
C ALA A 329 8.29 6.33 -12.27
N ASN A 330 8.10 6.83 -11.05
CA ASN A 330 8.77 8.04 -10.56
C ASN A 330 10.13 7.72 -9.91
N VAL A 331 10.36 6.48 -9.46
CA VAL A 331 11.59 6.07 -8.75
C VAL A 331 12.87 6.18 -9.62
N PRO A 332 12.90 5.75 -10.91
CA PRO A 332 14.05 5.96 -11.80
C PRO A 332 14.33 7.42 -12.13
N VAL A 333 13.29 8.24 -12.33
CA VAL A 333 13.41 9.67 -12.64
C VAL A 333 14.24 10.39 -11.57
N VAL A 334 14.16 9.91 -10.34
CA VAL A 334 14.71 10.59 -9.19
C VAL A 334 16.26 10.62 -9.16
N ARG A 335 17.06 9.80 -9.91
CA ARG A 335 18.51 9.63 -9.54
C ARG A 335 19.75 9.60 -10.53
N ALA A 336 20.42 10.76 -10.84
CA ALA A 336 21.80 11.08 -11.35
C ALA A 336 22.35 12.59 -11.48
N HIS A 337 22.98 13.30 -10.49
CA HIS A 337 23.59 14.66 -10.74
C HIS A 337 24.75 15.25 -9.88
N VAL A 338 25.92 15.52 -10.50
CA VAL A 338 26.58 16.85 -10.56
C VAL A 338 27.17 17.05 -11.96
N SER A 339 26.66 18.03 -12.69
CA SER A 339 27.22 18.55 -13.96
C SER A 339 27.46 17.57 -15.13
N PRO A 340 26.64 17.64 -16.19
CA PRO A 340 25.21 17.90 -16.12
C PRO A 340 24.37 16.89 -16.94
N HIS A 341 23.12 16.67 -16.48
CA HIS A 341 22.03 15.87 -17.06
C HIS A 341 22.24 14.32 -17.05
N SER A 342 21.49 13.47 -16.32
CA SER A 342 20.23 13.67 -15.59
C SER A 342 19.57 12.34 -15.15
N MET A 343 18.35 12.43 -14.59
CA MET A 343 17.94 11.84 -13.30
C MET A 343 18.69 12.57 -12.15
N LYS A 344 18.31 12.49 -10.84
CA LYS A 344 18.86 13.35 -9.72
C LYS A 344 20.21 13.07 -8.86
N TRP A 345 20.54 11.84 -8.38
CA TRP A 345 21.56 11.34 -7.39
C TRP A 345 22.69 10.34 -7.85
N VAL A 346 22.49 9.33 -8.73
CA VAL A 346 23.53 8.31 -9.08
C VAL A 346 24.84 8.94 -9.59
N GLU A 347 24.76 9.81 -10.59
CA GLU A 347 25.86 10.61 -11.12
C GLU A 347 26.20 11.83 -10.25
N SER A 348 25.77 11.86 -8.96
CA SER A 348 26.13 12.91 -8.00
C SER A 348 27.40 12.57 -7.23
N PRO A 349 28.50 13.30 -7.43
CA PRO A 349 29.64 13.39 -6.53
C PRO A 349 29.32 13.63 -5.04
N GLU A 350 28.19 14.26 -4.70
CA GLU A 350 27.75 14.38 -3.29
C GLU A 350 27.08 13.09 -2.78
N HIS A 351 26.78 12.15 -3.68
CA HIS A 351 26.09 10.90 -3.36
C HIS A 351 26.64 9.67 -4.13
N GLY A 352 25.98 9.22 -5.21
CA GLY A 352 26.25 7.92 -5.86
C GLY A 352 27.54 7.83 -6.71
N GLY A 353 28.19 8.96 -6.98
CA GLY A 353 29.53 9.05 -7.60
C GLY A 353 29.69 8.48 -9.02
N GLY A 354 28.61 8.23 -9.75
CA GLY A 354 28.63 7.50 -11.03
C GLY A 354 29.25 8.22 -12.25
N GLY A 355 29.29 9.56 -12.23
CA GLY A 355 29.73 10.40 -13.36
C GLY A 355 28.70 10.51 -14.51
N PRO A 356 28.64 11.63 -15.26
CA PRO A 356 27.50 12.02 -16.12
C PRO A 356 27.22 11.13 -17.34
N ASP A 357 28.08 10.14 -17.60
CA ASP A 357 27.88 9.14 -18.65
C ASP A 357 27.31 7.82 -18.08
N TRP A 358 26.93 7.75 -16.80
CA TRP A 358 26.52 6.49 -16.16
C TRP A 358 25.27 5.92 -16.79
N VAL A 359 24.22 6.74 -16.99
CA VAL A 359 22.95 6.24 -17.58
C VAL A 359 23.18 5.74 -19.00
N GLU A 360 23.89 6.51 -19.83
CA GLU A 360 24.30 6.09 -21.18
C GLU A 360 25.08 4.77 -21.12
N ASN A 361 26.03 4.63 -20.22
CA ASN A 361 26.83 3.40 -20.12
C ASN A 361 26.06 2.19 -19.57
N HIS A 362 24.96 2.36 -18.82
CA HIS A 362 24.36 1.27 -18.04
C HIS A 362 22.93 0.89 -18.43
N ILE A 363 22.14 1.80 -18.98
CA ILE A 363 20.71 1.59 -19.28
C ILE A 363 20.48 1.53 -20.81
N ASP A 364 19.77 0.51 -21.28
CA ASP A 364 19.37 0.39 -22.69
C ASP A 364 18.00 1.04 -22.94
N SER A 365 17.04 0.67 -22.10
CA SER A 365 15.63 1.00 -22.28
C SER A 365 14.95 1.14 -20.92
N TYR A 366 14.06 2.12 -20.81
CA TYR A 366 13.17 2.32 -19.67
C TYR A 366 11.72 2.15 -20.10
N ILE A 367 10.99 1.25 -19.44
CA ILE A 367 9.56 0.99 -19.66
C ILE A 367 8.79 1.58 -18.47
N SER A 368 8.08 2.68 -18.70
CA SER A 368 7.11 3.23 -17.75
C SER A 368 5.75 2.58 -18.00
N ILE A 369 5.22 1.90 -16.99
CA ILE A 369 3.98 1.13 -17.05
C ILE A 369 2.94 1.83 -16.18
N ALA A 370 1.92 2.44 -16.78
CA ALA A 370 0.89 3.22 -16.08
C ALA A 370 1.47 4.28 -15.11
N GLY A 371 2.55 4.97 -15.53
CA GLY A 371 3.35 5.83 -14.67
C GLY A 371 2.61 7.09 -14.18
N THR A 372 2.70 7.38 -12.88
CA THR A 372 2.03 8.52 -12.22
C THR A 372 2.84 9.83 -12.35
N HIS A 373 3.25 10.17 -13.58
CA HIS A 373 4.29 11.17 -13.84
C HIS A 373 3.89 12.59 -13.40
N LEU A 374 2.64 13.00 -13.61
CA LEU A 374 2.12 14.29 -13.17
C LEU A 374 1.28 14.20 -11.88
N GLY A 375 1.32 13.05 -11.20
CA GLY A 375 0.52 12.77 -10.00
C GLY A 375 -0.88 12.22 -10.31
N VAL A 376 -1.72 12.07 -9.28
CA VAL A 376 -3.10 11.56 -9.39
C VAL A 376 -4.08 12.33 -8.51
N ALA A 377 -5.29 12.59 -9.02
CA ALA A 377 -6.35 13.24 -8.23
C ALA A 377 -6.73 12.40 -7.00
N LYS A 378 -6.63 11.07 -7.09
CA LYS A 378 -6.80 10.11 -5.99
C LYS A 378 -5.95 10.43 -4.75
N ALA A 379 -4.69 10.86 -4.94
CA ALA A 379 -3.80 11.20 -3.83
C ALA A 379 -4.28 12.45 -3.08
N MET A 380 -4.82 13.44 -3.80
CA MET A 380 -5.34 14.68 -3.20
C MET A 380 -6.52 14.38 -2.25
N ALA A 381 -7.48 13.59 -2.70
CA ALA A 381 -8.63 13.16 -1.89
C ALA A 381 -8.21 12.28 -0.70
N ALA A 382 -7.32 11.30 -0.93
CA ALA A 382 -6.84 10.40 0.13
C ALA A 382 -6.08 11.15 1.25
N LEU A 383 -5.30 12.18 0.90
CA LEU A 383 -4.58 13.04 1.87
C LEU A 383 -5.51 14.05 2.56
N LEU A 384 -6.60 14.45 1.90
CA LEU A 384 -7.62 15.35 2.44
C LEU A 384 -8.56 14.64 3.42
N SER A 385 -9.31 13.62 2.99
CA SER A 385 -10.37 12.97 3.79
C SER A 385 -10.16 11.49 4.07
N GLY A 386 -9.11 10.85 3.54
CA GLY A 386 -8.91 9.40 3.66
C GLY A 386 -9.81 8.57 2.74
N GLU A 387 -10.48 9.24 1.80
CA GLU A 387 -11.45 8.69 0.85
C GLU A 387 -10.92 8.74 -0.59
N MET A 388 -11.52 7.92 -1.44
CA MET A 388 -11.27 7.81 -2.88
C MET A 388 -12.49 7.17 -3.56
N LYS A 389 -12.56 7.17 -4.89
CA LYS A 389 -13.65 6.56 -5.66
C LYS A 389 -14.09 5.19 -5.13
N ASP A 390 -13.15 4.28 -4.90
CA ASP A 390 -13.43 2.89 -4.51
C ASP A 390 -13.97 2.75 -3.07
N THR A 391 -13.79 3.75 -2.21
CA THR A 391 -14.37 3.75 -0.85
C THR A 391 -15.73 4.44 -0.80
N VAL A 392 -15.98 5.40 -1.68
CA VAL A 392 -17.23 6.18 -1.72
C VAL A 392 -18.31 5.47 -2.56
N GLN A 393 -17.91 4.79 -3.64
CA GLN A 393 -18.80 3.97 -4.48
C GLN A 393 -18.93 2.52 -3.95
N MET A 394 -18.50 2.26 -2.72
CA MET A 394 -18.64 0.96 -2.05
C MET A 394 -20.09 0.75 -1.56
N ASN A 395 -20.59 -0.49 -1.60
CA ASN A 395 -21.93 -0.76 -1.09
C ASN A 395 -22.02 -0.49 0.44
N PRO A 396 -23.20 -0.13 1.00
CA PRO A 396 -23.30 0.31 2.39
C PRO A 396 -22.80 -0.70 3.43
N ALA A 397 -22.96 -2.00 3.16
CA ALA A 397 -22.44 -3.05 4.04
C ALA A 397 -20.91 -3.11 4.04
N GLY A 398 -20.28 -3.00 2.86
CA GLY A 398 -18.84 -2.91 2.70
C GLY A 398 -18.27 -1.62 3.31
N ALA A 399 -18.93 -0.48 3.11
CA ALA A 399 -18.54 0.79 3.70
C ALA A 399 -18.62 0.76 5.24
N TYR A 400 -19.67 0.16 5.82
CA TYR A 400 -19.80 -0.05 7.26
C TYR A 400 -18.69 -0.97 7.82
N VAL A 401 -18.39 -2.08 7.13
CA VAL A 401 -17.29 -2.97 7.50
C VAL A 401 -15.94 -2.24 7.41
N LEU A 402 -15.69 -1.50 6.33
CA LEU A 402 -14.47 -0.72 6.14
C LEU A 402 -14.29 0.29 7.26
N GLU A 403 -15.31 1.10 7.57
CA GLU A 403 -15.23 2.12 8.62
C GLU A 403 -15.08 1.51 10.03
N ARG A 404 -15.55 0.26 10.23
CA ARG A 404 -15.40 -0.46 11.51
C ARG A 404 -14.01 -1.06 11.73
N PHE A 405 -13.26 -1.37 10.67
CA PHE A 405 -11.87 -1.84 10.75
C PHE A 405 -10.84 -0.71 10.57
N PHE A 406 -11.14 0.23 9.65
CA PHE A 406 -10.30 1.35 9.24
C PHE A 406 -11.15 2.61 9.00
N SER A 407 -11.36 3.40 10.05
CA SER A 407 -12.12 4.66 9.95
C SER A 407 -11.47 5.64 8.96
N ARG A 408 -12.24 6.59 8.42
CA ARG A 408 -11.70 7.68 7.57
C ARG A 408 -10.56 8.44 8.24
N LYS A 409 -10.69 8.71 9.54
CA LYS A 409 -9.68 9.35 10.41
C LYS A 409 -8.35 8.57 10.40
N GLU A 410 -8.40 7.26 10.58
CA GLU A 410 -7.23 6.39 10.59
C GLU A 410 -6.60 6.21 9.20
N ARG A 411 -7.42 6.10 8.14
CA ARG A 411 -6.95 6.09 6.74
C ARG A 411 -6.25 7.40 6.38
N GLN A 412 -6.85 8.54 6.71
CA GLN A 412 -6.30 9.88 6.53
C GLN A 412 -4.96 10.04 7.29
N GLN A 413 -4.86 9.50 8.52
CA GLN A 413 -3.61 9.51 9.30
C GLN A 413 -2.50 8.67 8.66
N LEU A 414 -2.82 7.45 8.17
CA LEU A 414 -1.87 6.61 7.44
C LEU A 414 -1.34 7.31 6.19
N PHE A 415 -2.23 7.79 5.30
CA PHE A 415 -1.82 8.48 4.07
C PHE A 415 -0.97 9.72 4.33
N ARG A 416 -1.26 10.49 5.38
CA ARG A 416 -0.43 11.64 5.79
C ARG A 416 0.91 11.25 6.41
N SER A 417 1.06 10.04 6.96
CA SER A 417 2.38 9.55 7.38
C SER A 417 3.23 9.06 6.18
N TRP A 418 2.58 8.56 5.13
CA TRP A 418 3.24 7.94 3.97
C TRP A 418 3.71 8.96 2.94
N ALA A 419 4.85 9.59 3.21
CA ALA A 419 5.56 10.50 2.29
C ALA A 419 5.70 9.94 0.86
N GLY A 420 5.90 8.63 0.70
CA GLY A 420 5.95 7.97 -0.61
C GLY A 420 4.65 8.15 -1.40
N SER A 421 3.49 7.97 -0.76
CA SER A 421 2.18 8.22 -1.39
C SER A 421 2.00 9.69 -1.77
N ALA A 422 2.51 10.62 -0.96
CA ALA A 422 2.49 12.05 -1.23
C ALA A 422 3.37 12.46 -2.43
N SER A 423 4.32 11.63 -2.87
CA SER A 423 5.06 11.86 -4.13
C SER A 423 4.16 11.87 -5.38
N MET A 424 2.95 11.29 -5.28
CA MET A 424 1.94 11.28 -6.34
C MET A 424 1.00 12.50 -6.32
N TRP A 425 1.31 13.54 -5.53
CA TRP A 425 0.63 14.84 -5.61
C TRP A 425 0.68 15.41 -7.04
N LEU A 426 -0.36 16.16 -7.42
CA LEU A 426 -0.52 16.74 -8.76
C LEU A 426 0.59 17.76 -9.09
N LYS A 427 1.09 17.73 -10.33
CA LYS A 427 2.26 18.51 -10.76
C LYS A 427 1.93 19.41 -11.93
N GLY A 428 2.50 20.61 -11.91
CA GLY A 428 2.34 21.67 -12.91
C GLY A 428 1.17 22.61 -12.67
N GLY A 429 0.37 22.39 -11.63
CA GLY A 429 -0.77 23.24 -11.28
C GLY A 429 -1.70 23.50 -12.47
N ASP A 430 -2.22 24.71 -12.53
CA ASP A 430 -3.26 25.11 -13.49
C ASP A 430 -2.74 25.27 -14.94
N ALA A 431 -1.41 25.11 -15.15
CA ALA A 431 -0.80 24.97 -16.47
C ALA A 431 -1.03 23.57 -17.09
N VAL A 432 -1.26 22.55 -16.25
CA VAL A 432 -1.46 21.15 -16.63
C VAL A 432 -2.90 20.69 -16.38
N TRP A 433 -3.48 21.07 -15.24
CA TRP A 433 -4.76 20.52 -14.76
C TRP A 433 -5.97 21.40 -15.07
N GLY A 434 -5.74 22.61 -15.59
CA GLY A 434 -6.76 23.60 -15.93
C GLY A 434 -6.88 24.74 -14.93
N ASP A 435 -7.46 25.82 -15.39
CA ASP A 435 -7.88 26.99 -14.60
C ASP A 435 -9.40 26.95 -14.39
N GLY A 436 -9.95 27.91 -13.62
CA GLY A 436 -11.39 27.96 -13.33
C GLY A 436 -12.32 28.16 -14.54
N LEU A 437 -11.79 28.34 -15.75
CA LEU A 437 -12.54 28.44 -17.00
C LEU A 437 -12.41 27.19 -17.88
N SER A 438 -11.22 26.57 -17.93
CA SER A 438 -10.93 25.46 -18.86
C SER A 438 -9.76 24.57 -18.43
N ALA A 439 -9.82 23.30 -18.81
CA ALA A 439 -8.73 22.32 -18.68
C ALA A 439 -8.25 21.78 -20.04
N PRO A 440 -6.99 21.33 -20.16
CA PRO A 440 -6.47 20.76 -21.41
C PRO A 440 -7.23 19.52 -21.90
N ASP A 441 -7.86 18.76 -20.99
CA ASP A 441 -8.68 17.57 -21.24
C ASP A 441 -10.19 17.85 -21.37
N ASP A 442 -10.62 19.12 -21.40
CA ASP A 442 -12.01 19.46 -21.75
C ASP A 442 -12.32 19.20 -23.24
N THR A 443 -13.57 18.88 -23.53
CA THR A 443 -14.09 18.75 -24.90
C THR A 443 -15.25 19.74 -25.14
N PRO A 444 -15.53 20.16 -26.40
CA PRO A 444 -16.59 21.12 -26.70
C PRO A 444 -18.02 20.66 -26.35
N GLU A 445 -18.20 19.39 -26.01
CA GLU A 445 -19.48 18.75 -25.69
C GLU A 445 -19.72 18.63 -24.17
N MET A 446 -18.79 19.11 -23.34
CA MET A 446 -18.92 19.07 -21.88
C MET A 446 -19.77 20.22 -21.34
N THR A 447 -20.70 19.89 -20.44
CA THR A 447 -21.52 20.85 -19.69
C THR A 447 -20.75 21.50 -18.54
N SER A 448 -19.64 20.91 -18.07
CA SER A 448 -18.79 21.53 -17.04
C SER A 448 -17.30 21.12 -17.15
N SER A 449 -16.40 22.10 -17.04
CA SER A 449 -14.94 21.92 -17.13
C SER A 449 -14.34 21.05 -16.01
N PHE A 450 -13.23 20.36 -16.29
CA PHE A 450 -12.36 19.68 -15.31
C PHE A 450 -11.38 20.60 -14.57
N GLY A 451 -11.34 21.90 -14.85
CA GLY A 451 -10.37 22.83 -14.28
C GLY A 451 -10.51 23.06 -12.76
N HIS A 452 -11.71 22.88 -12.22
CA HIS A 452 -11.92 22.78 -10.77
C HIS A 452 -11.58 21.38 -10.27
N LEU A 453 -10.59 21.28 -9.39
CA LEU A 453 -10.16 20.01 -8.77
C LEU A 453 -11.04 19.64 -7.56
N LEU A 454 -11.36 20.65 -6.74
CA LEU A 454 -12.30 20.53 -5.64
C LEU A 454 -13.44 21.52 -5.88
N ALA A 455 -14.64 21.00 -6.08
CA ALA A 455 -15.87 21.75 -6.04
C ALA A 455 -16.55 21.54 -4.68
N PHE A 456 -17.34 22.51 -4.24
CA PHE A 456 -18.17 22.38 -3.05
C PHE A 456 -19.62 22.69 -3.40
N ARG A 457 -20.55 21.96 -2.79
CA ARG A 457 -21.97 22.29 -2.91
C ARG A 457 -22.24 23.62 -2.18
N GLN A 458 -22.70 24.62 -2.91
CA GLN A 458 -23.33 25.78 -2.29
C GLN A 458 -24.63 25.30 -1.64
N VAL A 459 -24.80 25.60 -0.35
CA VAL A 459 -26.08 25.42 0.33
C VAL A 459 -26.92 26.64 -0.01
N ASP A 460 -28.02 26.43 -0.74
CA ASP A 460 -28.95 27.49 -1.08
C ASP A 460 -29.52 28.13 0.21
N GLN A 461 -29.29 29.42 0.40
CA GLN A 461 -29.68 30.13 1.64
C GLN A 461 -31.21 30.24 1.82
N ASP A 462 -31.99 29.81 0.84
CA ASP A 462 -33.46 29.84 0.83
C ASP A 462 -34.11 28.85 1.84
N GLN A 463 -33.33 27.98 2.51
CA GLN A 463 -33.85 27.06 3.54
C GLN A 463 -33.51 27.43 5.00
N GLU A 464 -32.73 28.49 5.27
CA GLU A 464 -32.39 28.90 6.65
C GLU A 464 -33.51 29.66 7.41
N ASN A 465 -34.67 29.90 6.77
CA ASN A 465 -35.78 30.67 7.37
C ASN A 465 -36.81 29.82 8.16
N THR A 466 -36.49 28.60 8.57
CA THR A 466 -37.35 27.77 9.46
C THR A 466 -36.65 27.30 10.73
N THR A 467 -36.98 28.00 11.82
CA THR A 467 -36.94 27.54 13.23
C THR A 467 -35.61 27.09 13.83
N ALA A 468 -34.88 28.03 14.42
CA ALA A 468 -33.97 27.79 15.55
C ALA A 468 -33.88 29.03 16.47
N GLU A 469 -34.87 29.23 17.35
CA GLU A 469 -34.74 30.17 18.47
C GLU A 469 -33.93 29.52 19.60
N ASP A 470 -32.61 29.40 19.45
CA ASP A 470 -31.71 29.32 20.61
C ASP A 470 -30.31 29.83 20.27
N GLY A 471 -29.75 30.67 21.14
CA GLY A 471 -28.69 31.62 20.74
C GLY A 471 -27.27 31.25 21.17
N ILE A 472 -26.48 30.67 20.25
CA ILE A 472 -25.02 30.91 20.17
C ILE A 472 -24.67 31.19 18.70
N GLN A 473 -24.61 32.48 18.33
CA GLN A 473 -23.95 32.90 17.09
C GLN A 473 -22.43 32.96 17.30
N LEU A 474 -21.79 31.79 17.31
CA LEU A 474 -20.34 31.76 17.08
C LEU A 474 -20.13 32.17 15.61
N ALA A 475 -19.36 33.23 15.38
CA ALA A 475 -19.26 33.84 14.06
C ALA A 475 -18.64 32.86 13.04
N THR A 476 -19.47 32.34 12.14
CA THR A 476 -19.03 31.70 10.90
C THR A 476 -18.31 32.73 10.05
N SER A 477 -16.98 32.81 10.20
CA SER A 477 -16.13 33.54 9.25
C SER A 477 -16.34 32.94 7.86
N PRO A 478 -16.83 33.70 6.87
CA PRO A 478 -17.07 33.18 5.53
C PRO A 478 -15.74 33.04 4.78
N GLU A 479 -14.96 32.01 5.14
CA GLU A 479 -14.01 31.43 4.20
C GLU A 479 -14.81 30.76 3.10
N GLU A 480 -15.03 31.54 2.04
CA GLU A 480 -15.98 31.32 0.96
C GLU A 480 -15.94 29.88 0.46
N ILE A 481 -17.12 29.23 0.46
CA ILE A 481 -17.32 27.92 -0.14
C ILE A 481 -17.25 28.11 -1.67
N ARG A 482 -16.02 28.10 -2.17
CA ARG A 482 -15.68 28.34 -3.58
C ARG A 482 -15.10 27.09 -4.22
N ASN A 483 -15.37 26.90 -5.49
CA ASN A 483 -14.68 25.91 -6.30
C ASN A 483 -13.22 26.34 -6.45
N MET A 484 -12.30 25.37 -6.42
CA MET A 484 -10.86 25.59 -6.36
C MET A 484 -10.19 24.91 -7.56
N THR A 485 -9.25 25.61 -8.18
CA THR A 485 -8.36 25.03 -9.19
C THR A 485 -7.37 24.04 -8.55
N SER A 486 -6.47 23.46 -9.34
CA SER A 486 -5.52 22.47 -8.83
C SER A 486 -4.50 23.05 -7.83
N GLU A 487 -4.06 24.29 -8.08
CA GLU A 487 -3.09 25.01 -7.24
C GLU A 487 -3.75 25.55 -5.96
N GLU A 488 -4.97 26.08 -6.07
CA GLU A 488 -5.76 26.54 -4.94
C GLU A 488 -6.15 25.39 -4.00
N ALA A 489 -6.65 24.28 -4.56
CA ALA A 489 -6.99 23.09 -3.80
C ALA A 489 -5.76 22.48 -3.10
N GLY A 490 -4.60 22.47 -3.76
CA GLY A 490 -3.35 22.03 -3.14
C GLY A 490 -2.96 22.89 -1.95
N THR A 491 -3.05 24.22 -2.09
CA THR A 491 -2.80 25.18 -1.01
C THR A 491 -3.78 24.99 0.15
N TRP A 492 -5.07 24.83 -0.14
CA TRP A 492 -6.13 24.64 0.84
C TRP A 492 -5.99 23.31 1.61
N ILE A 493 -5.64 22.21 0.94
CA ILE A 493 -5.33 20.93 1.60
C ILE A 493 -4.14 21.10 2.55
N LEU A 494 -3.07 21.80 2.13
CA LEU A 494 -1.91 22.03 3.01
C LEU A 494 -2.29 22.83 4.27
N GLN A 495 -3.06 23.92 4.13
CA GLN A 495 -3.63 24.66 5.26
C GLN A 495 -4.46 23.75 6.19
N HIS A 496 -5.19 22.79 5.61
CA HIS A 496 -5.99 21.80 6.31
C HIS A 496 -5.22 20.49 6.62
N THR A 497 -3.89 20.54 6.76
CA THR A 497 -3.07 19.41 7.26
C THR A 497 -2.15 19.85 8.40
N PRO A 498 -1.73 18.92 9.29
CA PRO A 498 -0.77 19.21 10.35
C PRO A 498 0.53 19.82 9.80
N SER A 499 1.14 20.75 10.55
CA SER A 499 2.39 21.41 10.14
C SER A 499 3.57 20.43 9.92
N THR A 500 3.53 19.26 10.55
CA THR A 500 4.43 18.13 10.26
C THR A 500 4.29 17.62 8.82
N PHE A 501 3.06 17.46 8.32
CA PHE A 501 2.81 17.06 6.93
C PHE A 501 3.23 18.16 5.95
N GLN A 502 2.92 19.43 6.26
CA GLN A 502 3.36 20.57 5.45
C GLN A 502 4.89 20.60 5.31
N LYS A 503 5.62 20.46 6.43
CA LYS A 503 7.08 20.36 6.45
C LYS A 503 7.59 19.13 5.69
N MET A 504 6.95 17.97 5.85
CA MET A 504 7.30 16.74 5.13
C MET A 504 7.17 16.94 3.61
N MET A 505 6.11 17.61 3.15
CA MET A 505 5.95 17.98 1.74
C MET A 505 7.07 18.91 1.25
N GLU A 506 7.27 20.06 1.93
CA GLU A 506 8.25 21.09 1.54
C GLU A 506 9.70 20.57 1.53
N THR A 507 10.03 19.65 2.43
CA THR A 507 11.38 19.07 2.55
C THR A 507 11.65 17.92 1.58
N ASN A 508 10.65 17.32 0.94
CA ASN A 508 10.83 16.13 0.09
C ASN A 508 10.39 16.29 -1.37
N PHE A 509 9.44 17.19 -1.66
CA PHE A 509 8.77 17.23 -2.96
C PHE A 509 8.54 18.65 -3.48
N SER A 510 8.36 18.78 -4.78
CA SER A 510 7.91 20.01 -5.42
C SER A 510 6.95 19.70 -6.57
N GLN A 511 6.05 20.62 -6.84
CA GLN A 511 4.84 20.43 -7.64
C GLN A 511 4.72 21.44 -8.79
N ALA A 512 5.69 22.34 -8.93
CA ALA A 512 5.66 23.46 -9.87
C ALA A 512 5.93 23.01 -11.32
N MET A 513 5.98 23.97 -12.24
CA MET A 513 6.42 23.77 -13.62
C MET A 513 7.51 24.78 -13.96
N GLU A 514 8.73 24.29 -14.21
CA GLU A 514 9.84 25.17 -14.57
C GLU A 514 9.93 25.33 -16.10
N ARG A 515 10.16 26.57 -16.55
CA ARG A 515 10.23 26.94 -17.97
C ARG A 515 11.59 27.51 -18.37
N ASP A 516 12.40 28.00 -17.42
CA ASP A 516 13.79 28.38 -17.68
C ASP A 516 14.70 27.14 -17.76
N GLU A 517 15.42 27.00 -18.87
CA GLU A 517 16.39 25.92 -19.06
C GLU A 517 17.58 26.03 -18.09
N ALA A 518 18.02 27.24 -17.74
CA ALA A 518 19.08 27.43 -16.75
C ALA A 518 18.62 27.04 -15.34
N GLN A 519 17.39 27.36 -14.95
CA GLN A 519 16.80 26.89 -13.70
C GLN A 519 16.51 25.39 -13.71
N LEU A 520 16.10 24.77 -14.83
CA LEU A 520 16.02 23.31 -14.95
C LEU A 520 17.39 22.64 -14.72
N ILE A 521 18.46 23.21 -15.27
CA ILE A 521 19.83 22.75 -15.03
C ILE A 521 20.21 22.89 -13.54
N ARG A 522 19.84 23.99 -12.87
CA ARG A 522 20.05 24.15 -11.41
C ARG A 522 19.21 23.20 -10.57
N ASN A 523 17.93 23.00 -10.93
CA ASN A 523 17.02 22.02 -10.34
C ASN A 523 17.56 20.59 -10.47
N ASN A 524 18.59 20.33 -11.28
CA ASN A 524 19.27 19.04 -11.31
C ASN A 524 19.99 18.70 -10.00
N ALA A 525 20.38 19.68 -9.18
CA ALA A 525 20.99 19.40 -7.86
C ALA A 525 19.98 19.24 -6.70
N ASP A 526 18.78 19.81 -6.78
CA ASP A 526 17.82 19.87 -5.65
C ASP A 526 16.94 18.62 -5.53
N HIS A 527 17.16 17.81 -4.50
CA HIS A 527 16.49 16.52 -4.28
C HIS A 527 14.96 16.55 -4.25
N ARG A 528 14.38 17.70 -3.91
CA ARG A 528 12.93 17.89 -3.83
C ARG A 528 12.29 17.96 -5.21
N LYS A 529 13.06 18.40 -6.21
CA LYS A 529 12.64 18.50 -7.62
C LYS A 529 12.66 17.16 -8.33
N TRP A 530 13.45 16.20 -7.84
CA TRP A 530 13.80 14.97 -8.56
C TRP A 530 12.61 14.07 -8.93
N SER A 531 11.50 14.17 -8.21
CA SER A 531 10.25 13.42 -8.50
C SER A 531 9.30 14.12 -9.47
N ASN A 532 9.61 15.34 -9.91
CA ASN A 532 8.76 16.17 -10.76
C ASN A 532 9.32 16.28 -12.19
N PRO A 533 8.78 15.55 -13.19
CA PRO A 533 9.29 15.58 -14.56
C PRO A 533 9.11 16.94 -15.28
N LEU A 534 8.39 17.90 -14.69
CA LEU A 534 8.29 19.29 -15.17
C LEU A 534 9.43 20.18 -14.67
N GLU A 535 10.15 19.77 -13.63
CA GLU A 535 11.31 20.48 -13.05
C GLU A 535 12.62 19.68 -13.26
N VAL A 536 12.58 18.69 -14.15
CA VAL A 536 13.59 17.65 -14.34
C VAL A 536 13.82 17.38 -15.82
N GLN A 537 15.08 17.48 -16.23
CA GLN A 537 15.51 17.07 -17.57
C GLN A 537 15.81 15.56 -17.59
N LEU A 538 15.65 14.92 -18.75
CA LEU A 538 16.04 13.53 -19.00
C LEU A 538 17.58 13.36 -19.15
N PRO A 539 18.12 12.15 -18.89
CA PRO A 539 19.55 11.84 -18.95
C PRO A 539 20.23 12.18 -20.28
N ARG A 540 21.56 12.40 -20.25
CA ARG A 540 22.40 12.43 -21.46
C ARG A 540 22.73 11.04 -22.01
N ALA A 541 21.68 10.27 -22.29
CA ALA A 541 21.77 8.92 -22.82
C ALA A 541 21.14 8.82 -24.22
N PRO A 542 21.78 9.34 -25.28
CA PRO A 542 21.19 9.39 -26.63
C PRO A 542 20.97 8.01 -27.27
N SER A 543 21.56 6.93 -26.73
CA SER A 543 21.24 5.55 -27.16
C SER A 543 20.11 4.89 -26.37
N MET A 544 19.70 5.49 -25.25
CA MET A 544 18.62 5.01 -24.39
C MET A 544 17.27 5.19 -25.09
N LYS A 545 16.33 4.31 -24.76
CA LYS A 545 14.94 4.34 -25.25
C LYS A 545 13.99 4.49 -24.06
N ILE A 546 12.89 5.22 -24.23
CA ILE A 546 11.80 5.28 -23.25
C ILE A 546 10.54 4.73 -23.91
N TYR A 547 9.89 3.78 -23.27
CA TYR A 547 8.62 3.21 -23.67
C TYR A 547 7.59 3.56 -22.60
N CYS A 548 6.61 4.40 -22.93
CA CYS A 548 5.48 4.67 -22.05
C CYS A 548 4.30 3.80 -22.47
N VAL A 549 3.92 2.85 -21.62
CA VAL A 549 2.83 1.90 -21.87
C VAL A 549 1.76 2.08 -20.81
N TYR A 550 0.53 2.40 -21.21
CA TYR A 550 -0.56 2.64 -20.25
C TYR A 550 -1.93 2.28 -20.81
N GLY A 551 -2.88 2.12 -19.90
CA GLY A 551 -4.27 1.81 -20.23
C GLY A 551 -5.07 3.04 -20.61
N HIS A 552 -6.05 2.85 -21.49
CA HIS A 552 -7.06 3.86 -21.82
C HIS A 552 -8.43 3.20 -21.98
N GLY A 553 -9.49 3.95 -21.67
CA GLY A 553 -10.89 3.50 -21.83
C GLY A 553 -11.56 3.02 -20.53
N LYS A 554 -10.99 3.30 -19.35
CA LYS A 554 -11.65 3.08 -18.06
C LYS A 554 -11.90 4.41 -17.33
N GLU A 555 -13.13 4.61 -16.85
CA GLU A 555 -13.54 5.82 -16.15
C GLU A 555 -12.71 6.06 -14.88
N THR A 556 -12.01 7.18 -14.84
CA THR A 556 -10.99 7.52 -13.82
C THR A 556 -11.40 8.74 -13.01
N GLU A 557 -11.03 8.82 -11.73
CA GLU A 557 -11.31 10.00 -10.89
C GLU A 557 -10.44 11.22 -11.31
N ARG A 558 -11.08 12.34 -11.66
CA ARG A 558 -10.40 13.54 -12.21
C ARG A 558 -10.59 14.80 -11.38
N SER A 559 -11.72 14.95 -10.70
CA SER A 559 -11.98 15.96 -9.66
C SER A 559 -13.14 15.54 -8.75
N TYR A 560 -13.41 16.28 -7.68
CA TYR A 560 -14.36 15.88 -6.63
C TYR A 560 -15.27 17.03 -6.20
N TRP A 561 -16.50 16.66 -5.83
CA TRP A 561 -17.40 17.46 -5.02
C TRP A 561 -17.25 17.07 -3.56
N TYR A 562 -17.04 18.06 -2.70
CA TYR A 562 -16.89 17.89 -1.26
C TYR A 562 -18.05 18.55 -0.50
N ALA A 563 -18.47 17.86 0.56
CA ALA A 563 -19.34 18.40 1.60
C ALA A 563 -18.49 18.78 2.83
N ARG A 564 -18.93 19.82 3.55
CA ARG A 564 -18.41 20.16 4.88
C ARG A 564 -19.28 19.43 5.92
N GLY A 565 -18.65 18.76 6.87
CA GLY A 565 -19.34 18.13 7.99
C GLY A 565 -19.34 19.02 9.24
N SER A 566 -19.80 18.44 10.35
CA SER A 566 -19.68 19.07 11.66
C SER A 566 -18.21 19.35 12.01
N TYR A 567 -18.00 20.30 12.92
CA TYR A 567 -16.70 20.46 13.57
C TYR A 567 -16.30 19.18 14.30
N GLU A 568 -15.02 18.85 14.22
CA GLU A 568 -14.36 17.77 14.96
C GLU A 568 -13.88 18.29 16.31
N HIS A 569 -14.09 17.47 17.34
CA HIS A 569 -13.68 17.71 18.72
C HIS A 569 -12.83 16.52 19.19
N ASP A 570 -12.14 16.65 20.32
CA ASP A 570 -11.34 15.55 20.86
C ASP A 570 -12.24 14.48 21.49
N ASP A 571 -12.18 13.25 20.96
CA ASP A 571 -12.94 12.10 21.45
C ASP A 571 -12.63 11.77 22.94
N ASN A 572 -11.50 12.26 23.47
CA ASN A 572 -11.10 12.10 24.86
C ASN A 572 -11.83 13.04 25.85
N ALA A 573 -12.55 14.07 25.37
CA ALA A 573 -13.03 15.19 26.19
C ALA A 573 -14.48 15.02 26.72
N ALA A 574 -14.89 13.81 27.09
CA ALA A 574 -16.21 13.55 27.69
C ALA A 574 -16.34 13.98 29.17
N ASP A 575 -15.27 14.50 29.78
CA ASP A 575 -15.21 14.97 31.18
C ASP A 575 -15.97 16.29 31.42
N SER A 576 -17.28 16.27 31.15
CA SER A 576 -18.20 17.31 31.59
C SER A 576 -18.47 17.19 33.09
N ALA A 577 -18.24 18.26 33.85
CA ALA A 577 -18.39 18.27 35.31
C ALA A 577 -19.84 18.04 35.82
N SER A 578 -20.82 17.95 34.91
CA SER A 578 -22.20 17.53 35.22
C SER A 578 -22.79 16.68 34.08
N PRO A 579 -22.53 15.36 34.04
CA PRO A 579 -23.15 14.48 33.07
C PRO A 579 -24.67 14.45 33.29
N ARG A 580 -25.43 14.82 32.26
CA ARG A 580 -26.91 14.85 32.31
C ARG A 580 -27.57 13.52 31.99
N CYS A 581 -26.85 12.61 31.34
CA CYS A 581 -27.38 11.36 30.83
C CYS A 581 -27.03 10.21 31.77
N VAL A 582 -28.06 9.73 32.48
CA VAL A 582 -27.95 8.70 33.53
C VAL A 582 -28.78 7.45 33.16
N ASP A 583 -29.69 7.57 32.20
CA ASP A 583 -30.59 6.52 31.72
C ASP A 583 -30.18 6.06 30.32
N PRO A 584 -29.90 4.75 30.08
CA PRO A 584 -29.34 4.27 28.81
C PRO A 584 -30.37 4.01 27.70
N GLU A 585 -31.66 4.30 27.91
CA GLU A 585 -32.73 4.14 26.91
C GLU A 585 -33.17 5.46 26.26
N ASP A 586 -32.52 6.59 26.58
CA ASP A 586 -32.92 7.95 26.16
C ASP A 586 -32.01 8.51 25.03
N GLU A 587 -32.35 8.19 23.77
CA GLU A 587 -31.50 8.49 22.59
C GLU A 587 -31.31 10.00 22.30
N GLU A 588 -32.16 10.88 22.82
CA GLU A 588 -32.01 12.34 22.68
C GLU A 588 -31.07 12.95 23.74
N CYS A 589 -30.67 12.20 24.78
CA CYS A 589 -29.85 12.76 25.84
C CYS A 589 -28.39 12.96 25.41
N GLN A 590 -27.98 14.23 25.31
CA GLN A 590 -26.58 14.61 25.12
C GLN A 590 -26.01 15.33 26.34
N THR A 591 -24.81 14.92 26.78
CA THR A 591 -24.06 15.64 27.82
C THR A 591 -23.51 16.94 27.23
N PRO A 592 -23.84 18.13 27.79
CA PRO A 592 -23.29 19.39 27.28
C PRO A 592 -21.78 19.42 27.47
N ARG A 593 -21.05 19.70 26.39
CA ARG A 593 -19.59 19.79 26.37
C ARG A 593 -19.10 21.04 27.10
N THR A 594 -17.81 21.07 27.46
CA THR A 594 -17.29 22.16 28.31
C THR A 594 -17.21 23.49 27.54
N PRO A 595 -17.36 24.66 28.18
CA PRO A 595 -17.26 25.98 27.50
C PRO A 595 -15.88 26.33 26.93
N LEU A 596 -14.89 25.44 27.05
CA LEU A 596 -13.54 25.57 26.48
C LEU A 596 -13.24 24.46 25.44
N ASP A 597 -14.23 23.66 25.08
CA ASP A 597 -14.18 22.68 23.99
C ASP A 597 -14.19 23.40 22.63
N LEU A 598 -13.04 23.98 22.29
CA LEU A 598 -12.81 24.69 21.03
C LEU A 598 -12.85 23.69 19.85
N PRO A 599 -13.69 23.91 18.83
CA PRO A 599 -13.74 23.03 17.66
C PRO A 599 -12.38 23.04 16.95
N LEU A 600 -11.72 21.88 16.92
CA LEU A 600 -10.32 21.78 16.51
C LEU A 600 -10.13 21.88 15.00
N ARG A 601 -11.15 21.45 14.24
CA ARG A 601 -11.11 21.33 12.78
C ARG A 601 -12.54 21.24 12.23
N MET A 602 -12.80 21.72 11.01
CA MET A 602 -14.02 21.35 10.27
C MET A 602 -13.77 20.07 9.46
N SER A 603 -14.63 19.07 9.58
CA SER A 603 -14.54 17.86 8.75
C SER A 603 -14.92 18.17 7.30
N SER A 604 -14.31 17.45 6.34
CA SER A 604 -14.65 17.55 4.92
C SER A 604 -14.53 16.17 4.29
N TYR A 605 -15.55 15.75 3.55
CA TYR A 605 -15.67 14.44 2.94
C TYR A 605 -16.28 14.56 1.53
N ILE A 606 -16.05 13.56 0.68
CA ILE A 606 -16.61 13.55 -0.68
C ILE A 606 -18.14 13.48 -0.58
N ASP A 607 -18.87 14.35 -1.30
CA ASP A 607 -20.33 14.40 -1.30
C ASP A 607 -20.90 13.17 -2.02
N ALA A 608 -21.09 12.09 -1.27
CA ALA A 608 -21.58 10.82 -1.78
C ALA A 608 -23.04 10.87 -2.26
N GLU A 609 -23.80 11.88 -1.87
CA GLU A 609 -25.20 12.07 -2.27
C GLU A 609 -25.29 12.77 -3.63
N TYR A 610 -24.40 13.72 -3.90
CA TYR A 610 -24.35 14.43 -5.17
C TYR A 610 -23.91 13.50 -6.32
N SER A 611 -24.77 13.33 -7.32
CA SER A 611 -24.48 12.60 -8.55
C SER A 611 -25.20 13.26 -9.73
N ASP A 612 -24.50 13.38 -10.85
CA ASP A 612 -25.04 13.83 -12.14
C ASP A 612 -24.67 12.79 -13.20
N LEU A 613 -25.67 12.06 -13.68
CA LEU A 613 -25.53 10.99 -14.67
C LEU A 613 -25.89 11.43 -16.09
N GLU A 614 -26.42 12.66 -16.25
CA GLU A 614 -26.84 13.21 -17.55
C GLU A 614 -25.84 14.27 -18.06
N GLY A 615 -25.13 14.95 -17.14
CA GLY A 615 -24.07 15.88 -17.43
C GLY A 615 -22.83 15.25 -18.05
N SER A 616 -22.13 16.05 -18.86
CA SER A 616 -20.86 15.69 -19.49
C SER A 616 -19.75 16.54 -18.88
N PRO A 617 -18.74 15.97 -18.20
CA PRO A 617 -18.56 14.55 -17.90
C PRO A 617 -19.29 14.11 -16.62
N VAL A 618 -19.60 12.82 -16.54
CA VAL A 618 -20.42 12.19 -15.50
C VAL A 618 -19.82 12.34 -14.08
N ILE A 619 -20.69 12.58 -13.09
CA ILE A 619 -20.35 12.68 -11.67
C ILE A 619 -21.10 11.58 -10.90
N ARG A 620 -20.38 10.72 -10.16
CA ARG A 620 -20.97 9.63 -9.37
C ARG A 620 -20.47 9.65 -7.93
N ASN A 621 -21.40 9.87 -6.99
CA ASN A 621 -21.14 9.97 -5.55
C ASN A 621 -19.98 10.95 -5.27
N GLY A 622 -20.14 12.18 -5.77
CA GLY A 622 -19.18 13.28 -5.66
C GLY A 622 -17.96 13.18 -6.58
N VAL A 623 -17.64 12.01 -7.13
CA VAL A 623 -16.47 11.83 -8.00
C VAL A 623 -16.80 12.23 -9.44
N LYS A 624 -16.13 13.25 -9.96
CA LYS A 624 -16.19 13.65 -11.37
C LYS A 624 -15.25 12.77 -12.21
N MET A 625 -15.83 12.06 -13.16
CA MET A 625 -15.15 11.02 -13.94
C MET A 625 -14.49 11.59 -15.20
N GLY A 626 -13.32 11.09 -15.57
CA GLY A 626 -12.60 11.43 -16.81
C GLY A 626 -11.86 10.24 -17.41
N GLU A 627 -11.10 10.50 -18.48
CA GLU A 627 -10.34 9.48 -19.21
C GLU A 627 -9.08 9.01 -18.45
N GLY A 628 -8.77 7.70 -18.52
CA GLY A 628 -7.57 7.12 -17.95
C GLY A 628 -7.58 5.58 -17.91
N ASP A 629 -6.81 5.02 -16.98
CA ASP A 629 -6.68 3.58 -16.72
C ASP A 629 -7.55 3.07 -15.54
N GLY A 630 -8.38 3.94 -14.97
CA GLY A 630 -9.19 3.70 -13.78
C GLY A 630 -8.63 4.31 -12.48
N THR A 631 -7.34 4.66 -12.44
CA THR A 631 -6.65 5.24 -11.26
C THR A 631 -5.87 6.52 -11.61
N VAL A 632 -5.25 6.56 -12.79
CA VAL A 632 -4.39 7.64 -13.27
C VAL A 632 -5.04 8.30 -14.48
N SER A 633 -5.23 9.61 -14.43
CA SER A 633 -5.83 10.36 -15.54
C SER A 633 -4.91 10.35 -16.76
N LEU A 634 -5.52 10.39 -17.95
CA LEU A 634 -4.82 10.34 -19.23
C LEU A 634 -3.74 11.43 -19.39
N LEU A 635 -3.97 12.63 -18.85
CA LEU A 635 -2.96 13.69 -18.79
C LEU A 635 -1.68 13.26 -18.07
N SER A 636 -1.80 12.61 -16.91
CA SER A 636 -0.65 12.19 -16.09
C SER A 636 0.07 10.97 -16.67
N LEU A 637 -0.69 10.05 -17.28
CA LEU A 637 -0.14 8.91 -18.02
C LEU A 637 0.67 9.33 -19.25
N GLY A 638 0.14 10.27 -20.04
CA GLY A 638 0.60 10.49 -21.41
C GLY A 638 1.29 11.82 -21.72
N ALA A 639 0.93 12.94 -21.06
CA ALA A 639 1.33 14.26 -21.57
C ALA A 639 2.85 14.49 -21.58
N MET A 640 3.59 13.94 -20.61
CA MET A 640 5.05 13.95 -20.63
C MET A 640 5.64 13.08 -21.75
N CYS A 641 5.10 11.88 -21.98
CA CYS A 641 5.63 10.98 -23.00
C CYS A 641 5.35 11.45 -24.43
N VAL A 642 4.21 12.13 -24.63
CA VAL A 642 3.68 12.53 -25.93
C VAL A 642 4.23 13.88 -26.39
N GLU A 643 4.42 14.84 -25.48
CA GLU A 643 4.79 16.22 -25.80
C GLU A 643 5.96 16.72 -24.93
N GLY A 644 5.86 16.61 -23.61
CA GLY A 644 6.86 17.18 -22.67
C GLY A 644 8.30 16.69 -22.90
N TRP A 645 8.51 15.37 -22.98
CA TRP A 645 9.80 14.74 -23.26
C TRP A 645 10.14 14.64 -24.76
N LYS A 646 9.28 15.12 -25.66
CA LYS A 646 9.68 15.35 -27.07
C LYS A 646 10.38 16.72 -27.24
N ARG A 647 10.25 17.62 -26.25
CA ARG A 647 10.82 18.98 -26.28
C ARG A 647 12.26 19.02 -25.75
N PRO A 648 13.22 19.69 -26.45
CA PRO A 648 14.63 19.72 -26.06
C PRO A 648 14.90 20.20 -24.62
N ARG A 649 14.08 21.15 -24.12
CA ARG A 649 14.20 21.72 -22.76
C ARG A 649 14.21 20.62 -21.68
N TRP A 650 13.30 19.64 -21.78
CA TRP A 650 13.22 18.50 -20.86
C TRP A 650 13.90 17.23 -21.41
N ASN A 651 14.21 17.15 -22.71
CA ASN A 651 14.96 16.06 -23.32
C ASN A 651 16.20 16.57 -24.09
N PRO A 652 17.26 16.98 -23.37
CA PRO A 652 18.44 17.62 -23.97
C PRO A 652 19.32 16.67 -24.79
N ALA A 653 19.04 15.36 -24.76
CA ALA A 653 19.80 14.34 -25.47
C ALA A 653 19.06 13.76 -26.68
N GLY A 654 17.79 14.14 -26.90
CA GLY A 654 16.97 13.56 -27.97
C GLY A 654 16.64 12.08 -27.77
N ILE A 655 16.52 11.62 -26.52
CA ILE A 655 16.13 10.24 -26.17
C ILE A 655 14.86 9.87 -26.93
N ASN A 656 14.84 8.72 -27.60
CA ASN A 656 13.66 8.25 -28.30
C ASN A 656 12.58 7.80 -27.30
N VAL A 657 11.50 8.57 -27.22
CA VAL A 657 10.30 8.24 -26.42
C VAL A 657 9.24 7.65 -27.35
N THR A 658 8.76 6.45 -27.05
CA THR A 658 7.69 5.74 -27.77
C THR A 658 6.48 5.58 -26.84
N THR A 659 5.32 6.09 -27.23
CA THR A 659 4.07 5.95 -26.45
C THR A 659 3.18 4.86 -27.02
N VAL A 660 2.71 3.93 -26.17
CA VAL A 660 1.87 2.80 -26.55
C VAL A 660 0.66 2.71 -25.63
N GLU A 661 -0.50 3.11 -26.13
CA GLU A 661 -1.77 2.97 -25.42
C GLU A 661 -2.36 1.58 -25.61
N LEU A 662 -2.87 0.99 -24.53
CA LEU A 662 -3.57 -0.28 -24.51
C LEU A 662 -5.06 -0.04 -24.21
N PRO A 663 -6.00 -0.42 -25.11
CA PRO A 663 -7.42 -0.25 -24.85
C PRO A 663 -7.90 -1.19 -23.74
N HIS A 664 -8.78 -0.71 -22.87
CA HIS A 664 -9.40 -1.50 -21.80
C HIS A 664 -10.59 -2.29 -22.36
N LEU A 665 -10.36 -3.55 -22.75
CA LEU A 665 -11.36 -4.46 -23.32
C LEU A 665 -11.50 -5.73 -22.45
N PRO A 666 -12.07 -5.62 -21.23
CA PRO A 666 -12.17 -6.72 -20.29
C PRO A 666 -13.18 -7.78 -20.76
N VAL A 667 -12.86 -9.06 -20.54
CA VAL A 667 -13.79 -10.17 -20.69
C VAL A 667 -14.62 -10.31 -19.39
N PRO A 668 -15.94 -10.04 -19.38
CA PRO A 668 -16.71 -9.94 -18.13
C PRO A 668 -16.83 -11.25 -17.32
N THR A 669 -16.60 -12.40 -17.97
CA THR A 669 -16.61 -13.72 -17.32
C THR A 669 -15.27 -14.12 -16.71
N ILE A 670 -14.20 -13.34 -16.94
CA ILE A 670 -12.86 -13.59 -16.40
C ILE A 670 -12.60 -12.56 -15.30
N PRO A 671 -12.33 -12.96 -14.04
CA PRO A 671 -11.89 -12.05 -12.99
C PRO A 671 -10.69 -11.21 -13.46
N ARG A 672 -10.72 -9.89 -13.21
CA ARG A 672 -9.69 -8.94 -13.68
C ARG A 672 -9.60 -8.82 -15.22
N GLY A 673 -10.66 -9.21 -15.95
CA GLY A 673 -10.87 -8.87 -17.37
C GLY A 673 -10.02 -9.65 -18.39
N GLY A 674 -9.17 -10.59 -17.98
CA GLY A 674 -8.44 -11.47 -18.90
C GLY A 674 -7.34 -10.76 -19.72
N ALA A 675 -7.25 -11.07 -21.02
CA ALA A 675 -6.06 -10.76 -21.83
C ALA A 675 -5.91 -9.31 -22.28
N ASN A 676 -7.04 -8.63 -22.50
CA ASN A 676 -7.09 -7.27 -23.04
C ASN A 676 -7.59 -6.26 -21.98
N THR A 677 -7.52 -6.65 -20.71
CA THR A 677 -7.66 -5.70 -19.60
C THR A 677 -6.51 -4.69 -19.64
N SER A 678 -6.86 -3.44 -19.40
CA SER A 678 -5.91 -2.32 -19.29
C SER A 678 -6.26 -1.43 -18.09
N ASP A 679 -6.77 -2.05 -17.02
CA ASP A 679 -6.94 -1.41 -15.70
C ASP A 679 -5.57 -1.14 -15.07
N HIS A 680 -5.45 -0.14 -14.20
CA HIS A 680 -4.18 0.33 -13.62
C HIS A 680 -3.28 -0.80 -13.07
N VAL A 681 -3.87 -1.79 -12.40
CA VAL A 681 -3.14 -2.95 -11.83
C VAL A 681 -3.21 -4.18 -12.75
N ASP A 682 -4.31 -4.36 -13.47
CA ASP A 682 -4.53 -5.55 -14.32
C ASP A 682 -3.69 -5.50 -15.60
N ILE A 683 -3.24 -4.32 -16.03
CA ILE A 683 -2.34 -4.12 -17.18
C ILE A 683 -1.08 -5.00 -17.11
N LEU A 684 -0.60 -5.34 -15.90
CA LEU A 684 0.52 -6.26 -15.66
C LEU A 684 0.26 -7.70 -16.21
N GLY A 685 -1.01 -8.11 -16.32
CA GLY A 685 -1.45 -9.38 -16.92
C GLY A 685 -1.95 -9.26 -18.36
N SER A 686 -1.88 -8.05 -18.94
CA SER A 686 -2.25 -7.78 -20.33
C SER A 686 -1.26 -8.45 -21.29
N THR A 687 -1.77 -9.17 -22.29
CA THR A 687 -0.92 -9.86 -23.28
C THR A 687 -0.06 -8.87 -24.05
N ALA A 688 -0.61 -7.70 -24.42
CA ALA A 688 0.12 -6.67 -25.16
C ALA A 688 1.27 -6.03 -24.36
N LEU A 689 1.10 -5.79 -23.05
CA LEU A 689 2.20 -5.33 -22.21
C LEU A 689 3.31 -6.38 -22.10
N ASN A 690 2.93 -7.64 -21.88
CA ASN A 690 3.88 -8.75 -21.78
C ASN A 690 4.69 -8.89 -23.08
N GLU A 691 4.05 -8.72 -24.24
CA GLU A 691 4.75 -8.68 -25.54
C GLU A 691 5.77 -7.55 -25.63
N ILE A 692 5.43 -6.33 -25.19
CA ILE A 692 6.34 -5.18 -25.24
C ILE A 692 7.56 -5.42 -24.34
N ILE A 693 7.35 -5.89 -23.10
CA ILE A 693 8.44 -6.18 -22.16
C ILE A 693 9.36 -7.27 -22.72
N VAL A 694 8.82 -8.37 -23.25
CA VAL A 694 9.61 -9.46 -23.84
C VAL A 694 10.35 -9.00 -25.10
N LYS A 695 9.73 -8.20 -25.99
CA LYS A 695 10.38 -7.63 -27.18
C LYS A 695 11.57 -6.75 -26.81
N VAL A 696 11.43 -5.86 -25.83
CA VAL A 696 12.52 -4.99 -25.36
C VAL A 696 13.63 -5.82 -24.68
N ALA A 697 13.28 -6.72 -23.76
CA ALA A 697 14.25 -7.54 -23.01
C ALA A 697 15.09 -8.48 -23.92
N THR A 698 14.47 -9.03 -24.98
CA THR A 698 15.12 -9.88 -25.99
C THR A 698 15.80 -9.11 -27.12
N GLY A 699 15.88 -7.77 -27.03
CA GLY A 699 16.64 -6.91 -27.96
C GLY A 699 15.90 -6.51 -29.25
N VAL A 700 14.65 -6.93 -29.44
CA VAL A 700 13.80 -6.56 -30.60
C VAL A 700 12.83 -5.41 -30.28
N GLY A 701 13.11 -4.60 -29.26
CA GLY A 701 12.30 -3.44 -28.85
C GLY A 701 12.09 -2.37 -29.94
N HIS A 702 12.80 -2.44 -31.06
CA HIS A 702 12.55 -1.61 -32.24
C HIS A 702 11.31 -2.03 -33.05
N GLU A 703 10.73 -3.21 -32.77
CA GLU A 703 9.41 -3.64 -33.29
C GLU A 703 8.25 -2.93 -32.59
N VAL A 704 8.49 -2.29 -31.44
CA VAL A 704 7.45 -1.59 -30.66
C VAL A 704 7.22 -0.21 -31.28
N GLN A 705 6.09 -0.06 -31.96
CA GLN A 705 5.66 1.19 -32.61
C GLN A 705 4.74 2.00 -31.69
N GLU A 706 4.63 3.31 -31.94
CA GLU A 706 3.67 4.14 -31.19
C GLU A 706 2.22 3.75 -31.53
N ASN A 707 1.37 3.62 -30.50
CA ASN A 707 -0.06 3.36 -30.65
C ASN A 707 -0.87 4.35 -29.82
N PHE A 708 -1.93 4.89 -30.42
CA PHE A 708 -2.82 5.87 -29.80
C PHE A 708 -4.28 5.49 -30.08
N VAL A 709 -5.03 5.30 -28.99
CA VAL A 709 -6.48 5.09 -28.95
C VAL A 709 -7.19 6.38 -28.56
N SER A 710 -6.52 7.23 -27.76
CA SER A 710 -7.04 8.42 -27.12
C SER A 710 -6.69 9.73 -27.83
N ASN A 711 -7.32 10.82 -27.36
CA ASN A 711 -7.06 12.19 -27.78
C ASN A 711 -5.90 12.88 -27.05
N ILE A 712 -5.04 12.16 -26.32
CA ILE A 712 -3.91 12.74 -25.55
C ILE A 712 -2.98 13.62 -26.41
N ARG A 713 -2.85 13.34 -27.71
CA ARG A 713 -2.05 14.16 -28.65
C ARG A 713 -2.65 15.54 -28.93
N GLU A 714 -3.89 15.78 -28.55
CA GLU A 714 -4.49 17.12 -28.49
C GLU A 714 -4.42 17.68 -27.07
N TYR A 715 -4.87 16.94 -26.06
CA TYR A 715 -4.88 17.41 -24.66
C TYR A 715 -3.47 17.86 -24.21
N ALA A 716 -2.44 17.07 -24.53
CA ALA A 716 -1.05 17.42 -24.23
C ALA A 716 -0.56 18.68 -24.95
N LYS A 717 -1.14 19.08 -26.09
CA LYS A 717 -0.77 20.35 -26.77
C LYS A 717 -1.47 21.58 -26.18
N ARG A 718 -2.56 21.37 -25.44
CA ARG A 718 -3.31 22.45 -24.76
C ARG A 718 -2.73 22.79 -23.37
N VAL A 719 -1.82 21.95 -22.84
CA VAL A 719 -1.01 22.23 -21.64
C VAL A 719 -0.11 23.45 -21.89
N LYS A 720 0.01 24.35 -20.91
CA LYS A 720 0.68 25.67 -21.04
C LYS A 720 2.21 25.56 -20.91
N TRP A 721 2.87 24.84 -21.84
CA TRP A 721 4.29 24.47 -21.75
C TRP A 721 5.29 25.64 -21.73
N ASP A 722 4.99 26.73 -22.42
CA ASP A 722 5.97 27.81 -22.68
C ASP A 722 5.62 29.15 -22.02
N GLY A 723 4.37 29.31 -21.58
CA GLY A 723 3.82 30.53 -20.96
C GLY A 723 2.32 30.58 -21.16
#